data_AF-A0A016QU52-F1
#
_entry.id   AF-A0A016QU52-F1
#
_cell.length_a   1.000
_cell.length_b   1.000
_cell.length_c   1.000
_cell.angle_alpha   90.00
_cell.angle_beta   90.00
_cell.angle_gamma   90.00
#
_symmetry.space_group_name_H-M   'P 1'
#
loop_
_entity.id
_entity.type
_entity.pdbx_description
1 polymer ?
#
loop_
_entity_poly.entity_id
_entity_poly.type
_entity_poly.pdbx_seq_one_letter_code
_entity_poly.pdbx_strand_id
1 'polypeptide(L)'
;MVRLVLVTLAALLGTAGADAVLEGRTLRYEDGANLRWSRSYPAALGDLTGPVTLGKTTYLGVGPVVYALGGAGTLQARYDLPGAVTSLDATGGTLRVSTRGEGYTERFTLGDPQGGGRVQERVVFPPDPEVTGWLARAASLVPPEDLARAAREDPLNPFLTLREAQQAGRGGDRYAALNALRRTLGNDLPFPVWVQLAAALDAGGFPAAADLALDRARRDAAARGYDPEVSVSREALFAYGNPSGYVGTLLDQGRLGRAEAWMRYLRDLHPRFEGGGALYLRYAQLLDTQGRSGEAEEWRQFARGLRAGTLYNLGPEAPRRVRDAMRLVTLALLLALGAALLAMTVRAWRVQGEDTRPLGGRWAAWLRHPLARMRRAAVLYAPVGERLGLVALAAGLVVSVVGWQWANTTAARLAAPALNIGTYGGGWYAARLDDLDLRPTPDTALLAGLAAQLDGDDSAARDRYARAPGDACALNNLGVIAQERGDAPQAREQYRAALAARPDLTAAAYNLGLNPGTPGSAFQRSYRPGEPRLCYPDDRSLARAVNGDLSVTLARDLRDPLAALTPAAGPGVQTGSVRLGWAFLGALALLTLLALSLLIPRPASAARQGRPAGYRLAALLLPGTALLEGAWGGVLLLAWAAALAGLAPLAGLTRFGTPLDPTQPGTRTALLTLLAVTYALNTAAFIGAELRRTRWRRREGTGG
;
A
#
# COMPACT_ATOMS: atom_id res chain seq x y z
N MET A 1 -67.76 -1.86 -56.31
CA MET A 1 -67.46 -1.70 -54.87
C MET A 1 -66.32 -2.63 -54.51
N VAL A 2 -65.40 -2.20 -53.65
CA VAL A 2 -64.15 -2.89 -53.23
C VAL A 2 -62.97 -2.81 -54.22
N ARG A 3 -62.47 -1.58 -54.46
CA ARG A 3 -61.08 -1.34 -54.89
C ARG A 3 -60.56 0.05 -54.50
N LEU A 4 -61.14 0.61 -53.43
CA LEU A 4 -60.91 1.99 -52.99
C LEU A 4 -60.71 2.05 -51.47
N VAL A 5 -59.79 1.22 -50.93
CA VAL A 5 -59.39 1.28 -49.51
C VAL A 5 -57.87 1.12 -49.32
N LEU A 6 -57.09 0.74 -50.34
CA LEU A 6 -55.66 0.45 -50.18
C LEU A 6 -54.71 1.62 -50.50
N VAL A 7 -55.23 2.82 -50.80
CA VAL A 7 -54.40 4.01 -51.10
C VAL A 7 -54.35 5.01 -49.93
N THR A 8 -55.12 4.79 -48.86
CA THR A 8 -55.25 5.71 -47.71
C THR A 8 -54.57 5.22 -46.43
N LEU A 9 -53.49 4.44 -46.55
CA LEU A 9 -52.61 4.09 -45.42
C LEU A 9 -51.11 4.34 -45.71
N ALA A 10 -50.81 5.18 -46.69
CA ALA A 10 -49.45 5.67 -46.99
C ALA A 10 -49.22 7.13 -46.53
N ALA A 11 -50.15 7.70 -45.77
CA ALA A 11 -50.14 9.11 -45.35
C ALA A 11 -50.32 9.30 -43.83
N LEU A 12 -49.78 8.38 -43.02
CA LEU A 12 -49.40 8.66 -41.63
C LEU A 12 -47.90 8.94 -41.64
N LEU A 13 -47.60 10.21 -41.94
CA LEU A 13 -46.30 10.85 -41.84
C LEU A 13 -45.76 10.70 -40.40
N GLY A 14 -45.08 9.59 -40.13
CA GLY A 14 -43.92 9.64 -39.25
C GLY A 14 -42.85 10.39 -40.02
N THR A 15 -42.44 11.54 -39.52
CA THR A 15 -41.31 12.31 -40.06
C THR A 15 -40.13 11.36 -40.24
N ALA A 16 -39.70 11.13 -41.48
CA ALA A 16 -38.44 10.45 -41.78
C ALA A 16 -37.30 11.30 -41.20
N GLY A 17 -36.99 11.05 -39.92
CA GLY A 17 -35.84 11.62 -39.25
C GLY A 17 -34.58 10.94 -39.75
N ALA A 18 -33.50 11.70 -39.89
CA ALA A 18 -32.21 11.12 -40.18
C ALA A 18 -31.77 10.25 -38.98
N ASP A 19 -31.63 8.95 -39.22
CA ASP A 19 -31.39 7.95 -38.20
C ASP A 19 -29.95 7.43 -38.29
N ALA A 20 -29.34 7.23 -37.13
CA ALA A 20 -28.03 6.62 -37.01
C ALA A 20 -28.19 5.11 -36.86
N VAL A 21 -27.54 4.34 -37.74
CA VAL A 21 -27.60 2.88 -37.75
C VAL A 21 -26.19 2.32 -37.62
N LEU A 22 -26.00 1.36 -36.72
CA LEU A 22 -24.72 0.65 -36.58
C LEU A 22 -24.79 -0.70 -37.31
N GLU A 23 -24.06 -0.80 -38.41
CA GLU A 23 -23.91 -2.03 -39.19
C GLU A 23 -22.54 -2.65 -38.92
N GLY A 24 -22.52 -3.73 -38.12
CA GLY A 24 -21.28 -4.38 -37.70
C GLY A 24 -20.41 -3.43 -36.87
N ARG A 25 -19.35 -2.87 -37.48
CA ARG A 25 -18.44 -1.90 -36.84
C ARG A 25 -18.46 -0.52 -37.50
N THR A 26 -19.42 -0.28 -38.40
CA THR A 26 -19.55 0.98 -39.13
C THR A 26 -20.82 1.68 -38.69
N LEU A 27 -20.67 2.87 -38.09
CA LEU A 27 -21.77 3.77 -37.82
C LEU A 27 -22.11 4.52 -39.10
N ARG A 28 -23.36 4.45 -39.53
CA ARG A 28 -23.91 5.11 -40.71
C ARG A 28 -24.96 6.11 -40.29
N TYR A 29 -24.98 7.28 -40.91
CA TYR A 29 -26.03 8.27 -40.70
C TYR A 29 -26.78 8.47 -42.00
N GLU A 30 -28.06 8.10 -41.99
CA GLU A 30 -28.89 8.01 -43.18
C GLU A 30 -30.06 8.98 -43.08
N ASP A 31 -30.29 9.73 -44.16
CA ASP A 31 -31.43 10.62 -44.30
C ASP A 31 -32.35 10.02 -45.38
N GLY A 32 -33.28 9.18 -44.95
CA GLY A 32 -34.02 8.29 -45.84
C GLY A 32 -33.10 7.28 -46.53
N ALA A 33 -33.00 7.33 -47.85
CA ALA A 33 -32.14 6.43 -48.64
C ALA A 33 -30.71 6.98 -48.88
N ASN A 34 -30.41 8.21 -48.44
CA ASN A 34 -29.15 8.88 -48.71
C ASN A 34 -28.20 8.75 -47.52
N LEU A 35 -27.06 8.08 -47.73
CA LEU A 35 -25.96 8.03 -46.77
C LEU A 35 -25.29 9.42 -46.69
N ARG A 36 -25.37 10.07 -45.53
CA ARG A 36 -24.72 11.38 -45.29
C ARG A 36 -23.25 11.23 -44.95
N TRP A 37 -22.94 10.31 -44.06
CA TRP A 37 -21.58 9.96 -43.65
C TRP A 37 -21.56 8.56 -43.04
N SER A 38 -20.39 7.94 -43.02
CA SER A 38 -20.14 6.68 -42.34
C SER A 38 -18.79 6.70 -41.64
N ARG A 39 -18.67 5.96 -40.54
CA ARG A 39 -17.45 5.85 -39.76
C ARG A 39 -17.24 4.45 -39.24
N SER A 40 -16.09 3.86 -39.56
CA SER A 40 -15.73 2.51 -39.13
C SER A 40 -14.77 2.54 -37.94
N TYR A 41 -15.01 1.68 -36.96
CA TYR A 41 -14.20 1.58 -35.75
C TYR A 41 -13.42 0.26 -35.73
N PRO A 42 -12.09 0.25 -35.56
CA PRO A 42 -11.30 -0.99 -35.45
C PRO A 42 -11.72 -1.85 -34.27
N ALA A 43 -11.65 -3.18 -34.39
CA ALA A 43 -11.97 -4.13 -33.31
C ALA A 43 -11.12 -3.90 -32.05
N ALA A 44 -9.87 -3.48 -32.22
CA ALA A 44 -8.95 -3.18 -31.13
C ALA A 44 -9.37 -2.01 -30.22
N LEU A 45 -10.40 -1.23 -30.61
CA LEU A 45 -10.95 -0.16 -29.77
C LEU A 45 -11.98 -0.65 -28.74
N GLY A 46 -12.32 -1.95 -28.77
CA GLY A 46 -13.32 -2.54 -27.90
C GLY A 46 -14.72 -2.60 -28.52
N ASP A 47 -15.68 -2.95 -27.66
CA ASP A 47 -17.07 -3.12 -28.03
C ASP A 47 -17.75 -1.79 -28.36
N LEU A 48 -18.74 -1.87 -29.26
CA LEU A 48 -19.57 -0.74 -29.65
C LEU A 48 -20.91 -0.84 -28.95
N THR A 49 -21.36 0.25 -28.33
CA THR A 49 -22.65 0.31 -27.62
C THR A 49 -23.49 1.47 -28.15
N GLY A 50 -24.75 1.21 -28.49
CA GLY A 50 -25.63 2.15 -29.15
C GLY A 50 -25.80 1.81 -30.64
N PRO A 51 -26.14 2.79 -31.51
CA PRO A 51 -26.19 4.23 -31.27
C PRO A 51 -27.47 4.66 -30.53
N VAL A 52 -27.41 5.79 -29.83
CA VAL A 52 -28.58 6.45 -29.24
C VAL A 52 -28.60 7.89 -29.70
N THR A 53 -29.72 8.33 -30.29
CA THR A 53 -29.87 9.71 -30.75
C THR A 53 -30.74 10.49 -29.77
N LEU A 54 -30.22 11.62 -29.29
CA LEU A 54 -30.95 12.58 -28.44
C LEU A 54 -30.87 13.95 -29.10
N GLY A 55 -32.00 14.46 -29.57
CA GLY A 55 -32.05 15.70 -30.35
C GLY A 55 -31.34 15.56 -31.69
N LYS A 56 -30.31 16.38 -31.94
CA LYS A 56 -29.50 16.37 -33.18
C LYS A 56 -28.13 15.68 -33.00
N THR A 57 -27.94 14.99 -31.88
CA THR A 57 -26.67 14.38 -31.50
C THR A 57 -26.85 12.88 -31.37
N THR A 58 -26.00 12.14 -32.06
CA THR A 58 -25.90 10.68 -31.98
C THR A 58 -24.75 10.31 -31.06
N TYR A 59 -25.03 9.45 -30.09
CA TYR A 59 -24.06 8.95 -29.14
C TYR A 59 -23.69 7.51 -29.46
N LEU A 60 -22.39 7.22 -29.43
CA LEU A 60 -21.85 5.88 -29.61
C LEU A 60 -20.80 5.60 -28.54
N GLY A 61 -20.98 4.53 -27.79
CA GLY A 61 -19.96 3.97 -26.91
C GLY A 61 -18.94 3.18 -27.72
N VAL A 62 -17.65 3.42 -27.51
CA VAL A 62 -16.53 2.72 -28.13
C VAL A 62 -15.53 2.39 -27.02
N GLY A 63 -15.53 1.14 -26.55
CA GLY A 63 -14.74 0.76 -25.38
C GLY A 63 -15.11 1.62 -24.15
N PRO A 64 -14.16 2.30 -23.48
CA PRO A 64 -14.42 3.15 -22.32
C PRO A 64 -14.80 4.60 -22.64
N VAL A 65 -15.07 4.92 -23.92
CA VAL A 65 -15.35 6.30 -24.36
C VAL A 65 -16.75 6.37 -24.97
N VAL A 66 -17.46 7.47 -24.74
CA VAL A 66 -18.66 7.82 -25.52
C VAL A 66 -18.36 9.00 -26.42
N TYR A 67 -18.62 8.85 -27.72
CA TYR A 67 -18.54 9.92 -28.70
C TYR A 67 -19.91 10.53 -28.95
N ALA A 68 -19.99 11.86 -28.93
CA ALA A 68 -21.17 12.63 -29.32
C ALA A 68 -20.95 13.23 -30.71
N LEU A 69 -21.72 12.78 -31.70
CA LEU A 69 -21.59 13.14 -33.11
C LEU A 69 -22.80 13.98 -33.52
N GLY A 70 -22.57 15.15 -34.13
CA GLY A 70 -23.65 15.94 -34.71
C GLY A 70 -24.17 15.33 -36.01
N GLY A 71 -25.30 15.81 -36.52
CA GLY A 71 -25.91 15.31 -37.77
C GLY A 71 -25.00 15.37 -39.03
N ALA A 72 -23.99 16.23 -39.05
CA ALA A 72 -22.98 16.28 -40.12
C ALA A 72 -21.80 15.30 -39.94
N GLY A 73 -21.81 14.47 -38.89
CA GLY A 73 -20.73 13.54 -38.55
C GLY A 73 -19.56 14.18 -37.82
N THR A 74 -19.68 15.47 -37.49
CA THR A 74 -18.67 16.21 -36.72
C THR A 74 -18.72 15.79 -35.25
N LEU A 75 -17.55 15.50 -34.68
CA LEU A 75 -17.43 15.20 -33.25
C LEU A 75 -17.65 16.46 -32.41
N GLN A 76 -18.70 16.44 -31.59
CA GLN A 76 -19.09 17.55 -30.71
C GLN A 76 -18.43 17.43 -29.33
N ALA A 77 -18.44 16.21 -28.75
CA ALA A 77 -17.83 15.94 -27.45
C ALA A 77 -17.36 14.50 -27.31
N ARG A 78 -16.48 14.27 -26.32
CA ARG A 78 -15.99 12.97 -25.90
C ARG A 78 -16.12 12.84 -24.39
N TYR A 79 -16.71 11.74 -23.92
CA TYR A 79 -16.80 11.42 -22.50
C TYR A 79 -15.89 10.24 -22.18
N ASP A 80 -14.88 10.46 -21.36
CA ASP A 80 -13.95 9.44 -20.90
C ASP A 80 -14.47 8.80 -19.59
N LEU A 81 -14.67 7.48 -19.59
CA LEU A 81 -15.33 6.74 -18.52
C LEU A 81 -14.39 5.70 -17.88
N PRO A 82 -14.68 5.21 -16.65
CA PRO A 82 -13.76 4.37 -15.90
C PRO A 82 -13.82 2.88 -16.25
N GLY A 83 -14.52 2.50 -17.32
CA GLY A 83 -14.68 1.12 -17.75
C GLY A 83 -15.41 1.03 -19.08
N ALA A 84 -15.53 -0.17 -19.64
CA ALA A 84 -16.18 -0.37 -20.93
C ALA A 84 -17.66 0.02 -20.87
N VAL A 85 -18.13 0.78 -21.86
CA VAL A 85 -19.53 1.18 -21.99
C VAL A 85 -20.37 -0.05 -22.34
N THR A 86 -21.44 -0.27 -21.60
CA THR A 86 -22.32 -1.44 -21.76
C THR A 86 -23.76 -1.09 -22.08
N SER A 87 -24.21 0.11 -21.72
CA SER A 87 -25.52 0.62 -22.14
C SER A 87 -25.52 2.14 -22.25
N LEU A 88 -26.35 2.64 -23.15
CA LEU A 88 -26.70 4.05 -23.31
C LEU A 88 -28.22 4.16 -23.21
N ASP A 89 -28.71 5.07 -22.37
CA ASP A 89 -30.13 5.29 -22.14
C ASP A 89 -30.44 6.78 -22.18
N ALA A 90 -31.27 7.21 -23.14
CA ALA A 90 -31.70 8.60 -23.29
C ALA A 90 -33.11 8.85 -22.71
N THR A 91 -33.64 7.92 -21.91
CA THR A 91 -34.97 8.05 -21.30
C THR A 91 -35.04 9.26 -20.36
N GLY A 92 -36.08 10.08 -20.52
CA GLY A 92 -36.29 11.26 -19.67
C GLY A 92 -35.47 12.49 -20.08
N GLY A 93 -34.95 12.53 -21.30
CA GLY A 93 -34.29 13.73 -21.86
C GLY A 93 -32.86 13.98 -21.36
N THR A 94 -32.30 13.04 -20.59
CA THR A 94 -30.90 13.04 -20.19
C THR A 94 -30.25 11.75 -20.66
N LEU A 95 -28.97 11.80 -21.04
CA LEU A 95 -28.25 10.61 -21.46
C LEU A 95 -27.51 10.00 -20.28
N ARG A 96 -27.89 8.77 -19.93
CA ARG A 96 -27.23 7.96 -18.92
C ARG A 96 -26.41 6.86 -19.59
N VAL A 97 -25.24 6.60 -19.05
CA VAL A 97 -24.34 5.55 -19.51
C VAL A 97 -24.04 4.60 -18.37
N SER A 98 -24.04 3.29 -18.65
CA SER A 98 -23.54 2.29 -17.70
C SER A 98 -22.21 1.74 -18.17
N THR A 99 -21.23 1.73 -17.28
CA THR A 99 -19.90 1.16 -17.54
C THR A 99 -19.71 -0.11 -16.72
N ARG A 100 -18.92 -1.04 -17.24
CA ARG A 100 -18.55 -2.27 -16.54
C ARG A 100 -17.04 -2.43 -16.53
N GLY A 101 -16.52 -2.84 -15.38
CA GLY A 101 -15.17 -3.38 -15.24
C GLY A 101 -15.19 -4.67 -14.45
N GLU A 102 -14.01 -5.14 -14.05
CA GLU A 102 -13.87 -6.37 -13.28
C GLU A 102 -14.40 -6.19 -11.85
N GLY A 103 -15.59 -6.73 -11.59
CA GLY A 103 -16.23 -6.75 -10.28
C GLY A 103 -17.11 -5.53 -9.96
N TYR A 104 -17.29 -4.59 -10.89
CA TYR A 104 -18.08 -3.38 -10.65
C TYR A 104 -18.84 -2.90 -11.89
N THR A 105 -19.92 -2.17 -11.64
CA THR A 105 -20.68 -1.42 -12.64
C THR A 105 -20.99 -0.04 -12.09
N GLU A 106 -20.83 0.98 -12.92
CA GLU A 106 -21.13 2.36 -12.55
C GLU A 106 -22.09 2.98 -13.56
N ARG A 107 -22.81 4.00 -13.11
CA ARG A 107 -23.72 4.77 -13.95
C ARG A 107 -23.33 6.23 -13.88
N PHE A 108 -23.33 6.87 -15.04
CA PHE A 108 -22.99 8.27 -15.19
C PHE A 108 -24.03 8.99 -16.04
N THR A 109 -24.20 10.28 -15.77
CA THR A 109 -25.04 11.19 -16.52
C THR A 109 -24.15 12.08 -17.37
N LEU A 110 -24.38 12.05 -18.69
CA LEU A 110 -23.60 12.82 -19.65
C LEU A 110 -24.22 14.21 -19.80
N GLY A 111 -23.42 15.25 -19.57
CA GLY A 111 -23.80 16.64 -19.75
C GLY A 111 -23.87 17.05 -21.23
N ASP A 112 -24.31 18.28 -21.51
CA ASP A 112 -24.52 18.79 -22.86
C ASP A 112 -23.23 18.75 -23.71
N PRO A 113 -23.24 18.10 -24.89
CA PRO A 113 -22.09 18.07 -25.79
C PRO A 113 -21.66 19.45 -26.30
N GLN A 114 -22.59 20.43 -26.42
CA GLN A 114 -22.23 21.78 -26.87
C GLN A 114 -21.45 22.57 -25.82
N GLY A 115 -21.59 22.22 -24.54
CA GLY A 115 -20.83 22.79 -23.42
C GLY A 115 -19.49 22.11 -23.14
N GLY A 116 -18.97 21.31 -24.09
CA GLY A 116 -17.72 20.56 -23.93
C GLY A 116 -17.90 19.13 -23.38
N GLY A 117 -19.14 18.69 -23.13
CA GLY A 117 -19.47 17.30 -22.80
C GLY A 117 -18.76 16.73 -21.59
N ARG A 118 -19.11 17.21 -20.40
CA ARG A 118 -18.60 16.70 -19.12
C ARG A 118 -19.52 15.63 -18.54
N VAL A 119 -18.94 14.70 -17.80
CA VAL A 119 -19.69 13.78 -16.94
C VAL A 119 -20.08 14.52 -15.67
N GLN A 120 -21.33 14.38 -15.23
CA GLN A 120 -21.84 15.09 -14.05
C GLN A 120 -21.24 14.56 -12.75
N GLU A 121 -21.18 13.23 -12.63
CA GLU A 121 -20.61 12.56 -11.47
C GLU A 121 -19.08 12.49 -11.56
N ARG A 122 -18.44 12.31 -10.40
CA ARG A 122 -16.98 12.17 -10.32
C ARG A 122 -16.54 10.85 -10.95
N VAL A 123 -15.78 10.93 -12.04
CA VAL A 123 -15.18 9.75 -12.68
C VAL A 123 -13.80 9.46 -12.08
N VAL A 124 -13.67 8.31 -11.42
CA VAL A 124 -12.42 7.77 -10.86
C VAL A 124 -11.88 6.67 -11.76
N PHE A 125 -10.72 6.89 -12.38
CA PHE A 125 -10.13 5.89 -13.28
C PHE A 125 -9.50 4.73 -12.51
N PRO A 126 -9.82 3.48 -12.87
CA PRO A 126 -9.13 2.32 -12.31
C PRO A 126 -7.66 2.32 -12.75
N PRO A 127 -6.78 1.61 -12.01
CA PRO A 127 -5.39 1.38 -12.42
C PRO A 127 -5.29 0.37 -13.57
N ASP A 128 -6.06 0.59 -14.64
CA ASP A 128 -6.14 -0.27 -15.81
C ASP A 128 -5.60 0.48 -17.06
N PRO A 129 -4.46 0.04 -17.64
CA PRO A 129 -3.93 0.59 -18.88
C PRO A 129 -4.91 0.49 -20.05
N GLU A 130 -5.81 -0.50 -20.07
CA GLU A 130 -6.82 -0.62 -21.14
C GLU A 130 -7.81 0.54 -21.13
N VAL A 131 -8.13 1.08 -19.95
CA VAL A 131 -8.98 2.27 -19.84
C VAL A 131 -8.15 3.55 -20.01
N THR A 132 -7.11 3.70 -19.20
CA THR A 132 -6.34 4.95 -19.08
C THR A 132 -5.46 5.25 -20.29
N GLY A 133 -5.02 4.23 -21.03
CA GLY A 133 -4.21 4.37 -22.25
C GLY A 133 -5.01 4.34 -23.56
N TRP A 134 -6.34 4.27 -23.49
CA TRP A 134 -7.19 3.99 -24.66
C TRP A 134 -6.98 4.98 -25.80
N LEU A 135 -6.92 6.28 -25.53
CA LEU A 135 -6.74 7.32 -26.56
C LEU A 135 -5.40 7.23 -27.29
N ALA A 136 -4.32 6.93 -26.55
CA ALA A 136 -2.99 6.76 -27.12
C ALA A 136 -2.96 5.53 -28.03
N ARG A 137 -3.56 4.41 -27.59
CA ARG A 137 -3.70 3.20 -28.41
C ARG A 137 -4.54 3.47 -29.64
N ALA A 138 -5.69 4.12 -29.51
CA ALA A 138 -6.55 4.48 -30.63
C ALA A 138 -5.80 5.29 -31.70
N ALA A 139 -5.01 6.28 -31.29
CA ALA A 139 -4.18 7.05 -32.20
C ALA A 139 -3.04 6.23 -32.82
N SER A 140 -2.48 5.27 -32.10
CA SER A 140 -1.38 4.41 -32.60
C SER A 140 -1.80 3.46 -33.72
N LEU A 141 -3.08 3.07 -33.76
CA LEU A 141 -3.64 2.20 -34.80
C LEU A 141 -3.79 2.90 -36.16
N VAL A 142 -3.74 4.23 -36.19
CA VAL A 142 -3.87 5.01 -37.42
C VAL A 142 -2.53 5.04 -38.16
N PRO A 143 -2.48 4.57 -39.42
CA PRO A 143 -1.25 4.61 -40.21
C PRO A 143 -0.96 6.05 -40.67
N PRO A 144 0.30 6.40 -40.97
CA PRO A 144 0.69 7.78 -41.31
C PRO A 144 -0.09 8.42 -42.47
N GLU A 145 -0.45 7.63 -43.49
CA GLU A 145 -1.20 8.06 -44.68
C GLU A 145 -2.63 8.52 -44.35
N ASP A 146 -3.25 7.95 -43.32
CA ASP A 146 -4.62 8.25 -42.92
C ASP A 146 -4.69 9.28 -41.78
N LEU A 147 -3.55 9.73 -41.27
CA LEU A 147 -3.47 10.58 -40.08
C LEU A 147 -4.30 11.87 -40.22
N ALA A 148 -4.19 12.56 -41.36
CA ALA A 148 -4.91 13.80 -41.60
C ALA A 148 -6.43 13.58 -41.66
N ARG A 149 -6.89 12.43 -42.18
CA ARG A 149 -8.32 12.07 -42.17
C ARG A 149 -8.76 11.77 -40.74
N ALA A 150 -8.04 10.90 -40.04
CA ALA A 150 -8.37 10.52 -38.67
C ALA A 150 -8.40 11.71 -37.70
N ALA A 151 -7.46 12.65 -37.81
CA ALA A 151 -7.43 13.85 -36.98
C ALA A 151 -8.59 14.83 -37.27
N ARG A 152 -9.12 14.84 -38.50
CA ARG A 152 -10.34 15.59 -38.84
C ARG A 152 -11.60 14.92 -38.27
N GLU A 153 -11.63 13.59 -38.26
CA GLU A 153 -12.78 12.83 -37.76
C GLU A 153 -12.80 12.73 -36.23
N ASP A 154 -11.64 12.65 -35.57
CA ASP A 154 -11.47 12.70 -34.10
C ASP A 154 -10.51 13.84 -33.69
N PRO A 155 -10.96 15.11 -33.77
CA PRO A 155 -10.13 16.25 -33.36
C PRO A 155 -9.90 16.30 -31.83
N LEU A 156 -10.67 15.54 -31.05
CA LEU A 156 -10.58 15.52 -29.59
C LEU A 156 -9.49 14.55 -29.09
N ASN A 157 -9.00 13.62 -29.92
CA ASN A 157 -7.86 12.78 -29.58
C ASN A 157 -6.53 13.56 -29.71
N PRO A 158 -5.86 13.88 -28.58
CA PRO A 158 -4.66 14.71 -28.59
C PRO A 158 -3.45 14.02 -29.24
N PHE A 159 -3.42 12.69 -29.28
CA PHE A 159 -2.29 11.95 -29.83
C PHE A 159 -2.29 11.95 -31.37
N LEU A 160 -3.46 12.05 -32.00
CA LEU A 160 -3.57 12.25 -33.44
C LEU A 160 -3.01 13.62 -33.83
N THR A 161 -3.45 14.69 -33.15
CA THR A 161 -2.98 16.05 -33.42
C THR A 161 -1.51 16.25 -33.06
N LEU A 162 -0.99 15.56 -32.03
CA LEU A 162 0.44 15.55 -31.73
C LEU A 162 1.25 14.90 -32.86
N ARG A 163 0.78 13.78 -33.40
CA ARG A 163 1.42 13.13 -34.55
C ARG A 163 1.41 14.05 -35.79
N GLU A 164 0.33 14.80 -36.02
CA GLU A 164 0.28 15.83 -37.08
C GLU A 164 1.35 16.91 -36.84
N ALA A 165 1.47 17.39 -35.61
CA ALA A 165 2.47 18.40 -35.25
C ALA A 165 3.91 17.90 -35.48
N GLN A 166 4.19 16.65 -35.11
CA GLN A 166 5.48 16.01 -35.34
C GLN A 166 5.77 15.80 -36.83
N GLN A 167 4.77 15.40 -37.63
CA GLN A 167 4.92 15.25 -39.08
C GLN A 167 5.17 16.59 -39.77
N ALA A 168 4.40 17.63 -39.43
CA ALA A 168 4.59 18.98 -39.94
C ALA A 168 5.97 19.54 -39.55
N GLY A 169 6.40 19.31 -38.31
CA GLY A 169 7.72 19.70 -37.82
C GLY A 169 8.87 19.03 -38.59
N ARG A 170 8.76 17.73 -38.89
CA ARG A 170 9.73 17.02 -39.74
C ARG A 170 9.72 17.54 -41.19
N GLY A 171 8.58 17.98 -41.68
CA GLY A 171 8.41 18.60 -43.00
C GLY A 171 8.86 20.06 -43.09
N GLY A 172 9.29 20.67 -41.98
CA GLY A 172 9.73 22.08 -41.93
C GLY A 172 8.60 23.12 -41.82
N ASP A 173 7.33 22.69 -41.78
CA ASP A 173 6.19 23.61 -41.62
C ASP A 173 5.95 23.94 -40.15
N ARG A 174 6.65 24.98 -39.68
CA ARG A 174 6.55 25.45 -38.29
C ARG A 174 5.16 25.96 -37.95
N TYR A 175 4.45 26.58 -38.90
CA TYR A 175 3.12 27.13 -38.63
C TYR A 175 2.10 26.00 -38.42
N ALA A 176 2.08 25.02 -39.32
CA ALA A 176 1.22 23.85 -39.18
C ALA A 176 1.54 23.06 -37.90
N ALA A 177 2.82 22.91 -37.56
CA ALA A 177 3.25 22.24 -36.32
C ALA A 177 2.73 22.96 -35.07
N LEU A 178 2.85 24.29 -34.99
CA LEU A 178 2.35 25.08 -33.86
C LEU A 178 0.82 25.06 -33.78
N ASN A 179 0.14 25.12 -34.93
CA ASN A 179 -1.31 25.12 -34.97
C ASN A 179 -1.88 23.75 -34.54
N ALA A 180 -1.24 22.66 -34.95
CA ALA A 180 -1.55 21.31 -34.47
C ALA A 180 -1.28 21.17 -32.96
N LEU A 181 -0.14 21.68 -32.46
CA LEU A 181 0.19 21.67 -31.04
C LEU A 181 -0.82 22.45 -30.18
N ARG A 182 -1.31 23.59 -30.69
CA ARG A 182 -2.38 24.35 -30.03
C ARG A 182 -3.66 23.51 -29.91
N ARG A 183 -4.03 22.74 -30.94
CA ARG A 183 -5.18 21.81 -30.88
C ARG A 183 -4.94 20.68 -29.89
N THR A 184 -3.73 20.10 -29.85
CA THR A 184 -3.35 19.05 -28.89
C THR A 184 -3.58 19.47 -27.45
N LEU A 185 -3.28 20.73 -27.14
CA LEU A 185 -3.46 21.32 -25.81
C LEU A 185 -4.81 22.02 -25.64
N GLY A 186 -5.74 21.92 -26.59
CA GLY A 186 -7.03 22.62 -26.53
C GLY A 186 -8.12 21.85 -25.79
N ASN A 187 -7.94 20.55 -25.59
CA ASN A 187 -9.00 19.64 -25.17
C ASN A 187 -9.01 19.43 -23.65
N ASP A 188 -10.18 19.21 -23.06
CA ASP A 188 -10.30 18.67 -21.70
C ASP A 188 -9.98 17.17 -21.76
N LEU A 189 -8.99 16.73 -20.97
CA LEU A 189 -8.53 15.34 -20.94
C LEU A 189 -8.47 14.85 -19.49
N PRO A 190 -8.68 13.54 -19.25
CA PRO A 190 -8.43 12.95 -17.95
C PRO A 190 -6.92 12.95 -17.64
N PHE A 191 -6.56 13.05 -16.36
CA PHE A 191 -5.17 13.21 -15.93
C PHE A 191 -4.23 12.10 -16.40
N PRO A 192 -4.60 10.79 -16.47
CA PRO A 192 -3.70 9.76 -16.98
C PRO A 192 -3.29 10.01 -18.43
N VAL A 193 -4.22 10.59 -19.21
CA VAL A 193 -4.01 10.96 -20.60
C VAL A 193 -3.13 12.19 -20.71
N TRP A 194 -3.33 13.19 -19.84
CA TRP A 194 -2.41 14.34 -19.76
C TRP A 194 -0.97 13.92 -19.47
N VAL A 195 -0.76 12.96 -18.56
CA VAL A 195 0.59 12.46 -18.22
C VAL A 195 1.24 11.75 -19.40
N GLN A 196 0.50 10.85 -20.06
CA GLN A 196 0.98 10.17 -21.27
C GLN A 196 1.29 11.17 -22.39
N LEU A 197 0.42 12.18 -22.56
CA LEU A 197 0.62 13.24 -23.53
C LEU A 197 1.84 14.09 -23.20
N ALA A 198 2.08 14.41 -21.93
CA ALA A 198 3.28 15.14 -21.50
C ALA A 198 4.56 14.37 -21.85
N ALA A 199 4.60 13.05 -21.60
CA ALA A 199 5.74 12.22 -21.98
C ALA A 199 5.95 12.20 -23.50
N ALA A 200 4.87 12.09 -24.28
CA ALA A 200 4.92 12.12 -25.74
C ALA A 200 5.36 13.49 -26.30
N LEU A 201 4.92 14.59 -25.68
CA LEU A 201 5.34 15.95 -26.01
C LEU A 201 6.82 16.18 -25.71
N ASP A 202 7.29 15.74 -24.54
CA ASP A 202 8.70 15.85 -24.16
C ASP A 202 9.60 15.03 -25.09
N ALA A 203 9.21 13.78 -25.39
CA ALA A 203 9.92 12.94 -26.34
C ALA A 203 9.89 13.52 -27.76
N GLY A 204 8.81 14.23 -28.10
CA GLY A 204 8.63 14.95 -29.36
C GLY A 204 9.37 16.28 -29.46
N GLY A 205 10.09 16.71 -28.42
CA GLY A 205 10.85 17.97 -28.42
C GLY A 205 10.05 19.21 -28.05
N PHE A 206 8.91 19.06 -27.36
CA PHE A 206 8.04 20.14 -26.92
C PHE A 206 7.97 20.29 -25.38
N PRO A 207 9.09 20.64 -24.69
CA PRO A 207 9.15 20.59 -23.23
C PRO A 207 8.21 21.57 -22.52
N ALA A 208 8.02 22.78 -23.06
CA ALA A 208 7.08 23.75 -22.49
C ALA A 208 5.63 23.28 -22.59
N ALA A 209 5.28 22.58 -23.68
CA ALA A 209 3.96 21.98 -23.84
C ALA A 209 3.76 20.80 -22.87
N ALA A 210 4.81 20.01 -22.65
CA ALA A 210 4.78 18.94 -21.66
C ALA A 210 4.59 19.47 -20.24
N ASP A 211 5.24 20.57 -19.86
CA ASP A 211 5.06 21.21 -18.55
C ASP A 211 3.63 21.71 -18.33
N LEU A 212 3.02 22.30 -19.37
CA LEU A 212 1.61 22.68 -19.33
C LEU A 212 0.69 21.45 -19.22
N ALA A 213 0.99 20.37 -19.93
CA ALA A 213 0.24 19.11 -19.83
C ALA A 213 0.33 18.51 -18.40
N LEU A 214 1.50 18.54 -17.76
CA LEU A 214 1.66 18.12 -16.36
C LEU A 214 0.88 19.02 -15.39
N ASP A 215 0.79 20.32 -15.63
CA ASP A 215 -0.05 21.22 -14.83
C ASP A 215 -1.53 20.87 -14.94
N ARG A 216 -2.01 20.62 -16.17
CA ARG A 216 -3.40 20.22 -16.39
C ARG A 216 -3.70 18.83 -15.83
N ALA A 217 -2.75 17.91 -15.86
CA ALA A 217 -2.87 16.63 -15.18
C ALA A 217 -3.14 16.82 -13.68
N ARG A 218 -2.37 17.68 -12.99
CA ARG A 218 -2.57 17.95 -11.56
C ARG A 218 -3.94 18.56 -11.27
N ARG A 219 -4.41 19.49 -12.11
CA ARG A 219 -5.75 20.11 -11.97
C ARG A 219 -6.88 19.10 -12.17
N ASP A 220 -6.82 18.28 -13.21
CA ASP A 220 -7.85 17.27 -13.46
C ASP A 220 -7.83 16.18 -12.37
N ALA A 221 -6.65 15.72 -11.94
CA ALA A 221 -6.53 14.78 -10.82
C ALA A 221 -7.11 15.37 -9.52
N ALA A 222 -6.81 16.64 -9.22
CA ALA A 222 -7.38 17.34 -8.08
C ALA A 222 -8.90 17.43 -8.17
N ALA A 223 -9.47 17.78 -9.33
CA ALA A 223 -10.92 17.82 -9.54
C ALA A 223 -11.59 16.45 -9.35
N ARG A 224 -10.86 15.35 -9.56
CA ARG A 224 -11.34 13.96 -9.36
C ARG A 224 -11.10 13.43 -7.94
N GLY A 225 -10.64 14.27 -7.01
CA GLY A 225 -10.43 13.87 -5.62
C GLY A 225 -9.10 13.16 -5.33
N TYR A 226 -8.16 13.10 -6.28
CA TYR A 226 -6.82 12.58 -6.01
C TYR A 226 -6.07 13.53 -5.06
N ASP A 227 -5.40 12.98 -4.05
CA ASP A 227 -4.70 13.78 -3.04
C ASP A 227 -3.31 13.20 -2.73
N PRO A 228 -2.28 14.05 -2.56
CA PRO A 228 -0.93 13.60 -2.23
C PRO A 228 -0.80 12.84 -0.90
N GLU A 229 -1.78 12.91 0.00
CA GLU A 229 -1.77 12.10 1.23
C GLU A 229 -2.04 10.61 0.97
N VAL A 230 -2.71 10.28 -0.14
CA VAL A 230 -3.06 8.90 -0.51
C VAL A 230 -1.94 8.30 -1.35
N SER A 231 -1.49 7.12 -0.94
CA SER A 231 -0.41 6.40 -1.63
C SER A 231 -0.84 5.89 -3.00
N VAL A 232 0.13 5.68 -3.89
CA VAL A 232 -0.09 5.09 -5.22
C VAL A 232 0.77 3.84 -5.40
N SER A 233 0.15 2.73 -5.82
CA SER A 233 0.86 1.48 -6.11
C SER A 233 1.68 1.62 -7.39
N ARG A 234 2.64 0.72 -7.60
CA ARG A 234 3.40 0.71 -8.86
C ARG A 234 2.50 0.51 -10.08
N GLU A 235 1.52 -0.38 -9.95
CA GLU A 235 0.53 -0.68 -10.99
C GLU A 235 -0.33 0.54 -11.33
N ALA A 236 -0.87 1.22 -10.31
CA ALA A 236 -1.66 2.43 -10.49
C ALA A 236 -0.82 3.54 -11.13
N LEU A 237 0.40 3.77 -10.63
CA LEU A 237 1.29 4.79 -11.20
C LEU A 237 1.65 4.48 -12.65
N PHE A 238 1.78 3.20 -13.01
CA PHE A 238 2.01 2.76 -14.38
C PHE A 238 0.80 3.07 -15.27
N ALA A 239 -0.42 2.70 -14.85
CA ALA A 239 -1.65 3.02 -15.56
C ALA A 239 -1.87 4.54 -15.71
N TYR A 240 -1.44 5.32 -14.71
CA TYR A 240 -1.51 6.79 -14.74
C TYR A 240 -0.41 7.47 -15.58
N GLY A 241 0.07 6.79 -16.62
CA GLY A 241 1.04 7.30 -17.59
C GLY A 241 2.50 7.07 -17.24
N ASN A 242 2.78 6.28 -16.19
CA ASN A 242 4.11 5.87 -15.75
C ASN A 242 5.14 7.03 -15.63
N PRO A 243 4.83 8.11 -14.88
CA PRO A 243 5.74 9.24 -14.70
C PRO A 243 7.09 8.84 -14.07
N SER A 244 7.10 7.86 -13.16
CA SER A 244 8.34 7.39 -12.52
C SER A 244 9.26 6.64 -13.49
N GLY A 245 8.69 5.84 -14.39
CA GLY A 245 9.44 5.20 -15.48
C GLY A 245 10.04 6.23 -16.42
N TYR A 246 9.28 7.28 -16.77
CA TYR A 246 9.79 8.35 -17.63
C TYR A 246 10.92 9.15 -16.97
N VAL A 247 10.81 9.44 -15.66
CA VAL A 247 11.93 10.00 -14.88
C VAL A 247 13.16 9.10 -14.98
N GLY A 248 13.00 7.78 -14.78
CA GLY A 248 14.09 6.81 -14.90
C GLY A 248 14.86 6.96 -16.22
N THR A 249 14.14 7.01 -17.33
CA THR A 249 14.71 7.25 -18.67
C THR A 249 15.47 8.57 -18.77
N LEU A 250 14.93 9.66 -18.22
CA LEU A 250 15.60 10.97 -18.23
C LEU A 250 16.89 10.98 -17.39
N LEU A 251 16.88 10.29 -16.25
CA LEU A 251 18.07 10.15 -15.39
C LEU A 251 19.15 9.31 -16.08
N ASP A 252 18.77 8.23 -16.75
CA ASP A 252 19.70 7.39 -17.51
C ASP A 252 20.32 8.14 -18.70
N GLN A 253 19.57 9.06 -19.30
CA GLN A 253 20.05 9.98 -20.35
C GLN A 253 20.86 11.17 -19.81
N GLY A 254 21.05 11.29 -18.49
CA GLY A 254 21.74 12.43 -17.87
C GLY A 254 20.98 13.77 -17.95
N ARG A 255 19.70 13.77 -18.31
CA ARG A 255 18.87 14.96 -18.50
C ARG A 255 18.26 15.45 -17.18
N LEU A 256 19.09 15.74 -16.17
CA LEU A 256 18.63 16.08 -14.81
C LEU A 256 17.70 17.30 -14.75
N GLY A 257 17.96 18.33 -15.56
CA GLY A 257 17.10 19.52 -15.61
C GLY A 257 15.70 19.22 -16.16
N ARG A 258 15.57 18.25 -17.08
CA ARG A 258 14.24 17.81 -17.54
C ARG A 258 13.57 16.88 -16.54
N ALA A 259 14.35 15.99 -15.91
CA ALA A 259 13.85 15.11 -14.87
C ALA A 259 13.22 15.90 -13.71
N GLU A 260 13.74 17.10 -13.43
CA GLU A 260 13.23 17.98 -12.37
C GLU A 260 11.72 18.29 -12.49
N ALA A 261 11.22 18.58 -13.69
CA ALA A 261 9.80 18.88 -13.91
C ALA A 261 8.89 17.70 -13.54
N TRP A 262 9.32 16.49 -13.90
CA TRP A 262 8.62 15.24 -13.58
C TRP A 262 8.77 14.86 -12.11
N MET A 263 9.93 15.12 -11.51
CA MET A 263 10.14 14.94 -10.08
C MET A 263 9.23 15.87 -9.28
N ARG A 264 9.07 17.13 -9.69
CA ARG A 264 8.10 18.07 -9.10
C ARG A 264 6.65 17.59 -9.28
N TYR A 265 6.30 17.10 -10.48
CA TYR A 265 4.99 16.49 -10.71
C TYR A 265 4.69 15.34 -9.74
N LEU A 266 5.63 14.40 -9.57
CA LEU A 266 5.53 13.31 -8.60
C LEU A 266 5.42 13.85 -7.18
N ARG A 267 6.28 14.80 -6.79
CA ARG A 267 6.25 15.41 -5.45
C ARG A 267 4.91 16.04 -5.11
N ASP A 268 4.28 16.69 -6.08
CA ASP A 268 3.06 17.46 -5.84
C ASP A 268 1.80 16.58 -5.83
N LEU A 269 1.69 15.62 -6.76
CA LEU A 269 0.49 14.78 -6.90
C LEU A 269 0.62 13.39 -6.28
N HIS A 270 1.79 12.76 -6.39
CA HIS A 270 2.03 11.40 -5.94
C HIS A 270 3.31 11.32 -5.09
N PRO A 271 3.45 12.08 -4.00
CA PRO A 271 4.67 12.07 -3.20
C PRO A 271 4.94 10.70 -2.59
N ARG A 272 3.88 9.94 -2.30
CA ARG A 272 3.89 8.62 -1.69
C ARG A 272 3.52 7.57 -2.74
N PHE A 273 4.52 6.87 -3.27
CA PHE A 273 4.29 5.75 -4.18
C PHE A 273 5.30 4.63 -4.00
N GLU A 274 4.94 3.43 -4.44
CA GLU A 274 5.81 2.27 -4.33
C GLU A 274 7.12 2.45 -5.13
N GLY A 275 8.25 2.52 -4.42
CA GLY A 275 9.57 2.77 -5.00
C GLY A 275 10.00 4.24 -5.01
N GLY A 276 9.13 5.17 -4.61
CA GLY A 276 9.44 6.61 -4.62
C GLY A 276 10.64 6.98 -3.75
N GLY A 277 10.77 6.39 -2.55
CA GLY A 277 11.92 6.64 -1.67
C GLY A 277 13.28 6.36 -2.34
N ALA A 278 13.39 5.27 -3.11
CA ALA A 278 14.60 4.95 -3.85
C ALA A 278 14.83 5.92 -5.01
N LEU A 279 13.77 6.33 -5.70
CA LEU A 279 13.86 7.31 -6.79
C LEU A 279 14.34 8.68 -6.28
N TYR A 280 13.78 9.18 -5.18
CA TYR A 280 14.18 10.47 -4.58
C TYR A 280 15.64 10.47 -4.14
N LEU A 281 16.10 9.38 -3.51
CA LEU A 281 17.50 9.25 -3.09
C LEU A 281 18.46 9.12 -4.28
N ARG A 282 18.07 8.37 -5.31
CA ARG A 282 18.85 8.27 -6.57
C ARG A 282 18.98 9.64 -7.23
N TYR A 283 17.89 10.40 -7.30
CA TYR A 283 17.91 11.75 -7.87
C TYR A 283 18.82 12.69 -7.06
N ALA A 284 18.69 12.69 -5.73
CA ALA A 284 19.56 13.48 -4.85
C ALA A 284 21.04 13.11 -5.01
N GLN A 285 21.38 11.83 -5.16
CA GLN A 285 22.75 11.39 -5.40
C GLN A 285 23.28 11.92 -6.75
N LEU A 286 22.46 11.92 -7.80
CA LEU A 286 22.85 12.49 -9.10
C LEU A 286 22.98 14.02 -9.07
N LEU A 287 22.22 14.71 -8.21
CA LEU A 287 22.39 16.15 -7.99
C LEU A 287 23.73 16.46 -7.30
N ASP A 288 24.13 15.67 -6.31
CA ASP A 288 25.43 15.81 -5.64
C ASP A 288 26.60 15.65 -6.62
N THR A 289 26.53 14.66 -7.53
CA THR A 289 27.60 14.46 -8.51
C THR A 289 27.74 15.61 -9.50
N GLN A 290 26.71 16.46 -9.63
CA GLN A 290 26.74 17.70 -10.42
C GLN A 290 27.02 18.95 -9.57
N GLY A 291 27.38 18.81 -8.29
CA GLY A 291 27.65 19.95 -7.41
C GLY A 291 26.41 20.68 -6.91
N ARG A 292 25.20 20.14 -7.10
CA ARG A 292 23.91 20.72 -6.66
C ARG A 292 23.49 20.19 -5.28
N SER A 293 24.41 20.27 -4.30
CA SER A 293 24.23 19.64 -2.98
C SER A 293 23.09 20.22 -2.14
N GLY A 294 22.79 21.52 -2.29
CA GLY A 294 21.65 22.16 -1.62
C GLY A 294 20.32 21.53 -2.03
N GLU A 295 20.10 21.39 -3.34
CA GLU A 295 18.89 20.75 -3.89
C GLU A 295 18.82 19.25 -3.54
N ALA A 296 19.97 18.57 -3.56
CA ALA A 296 20.04 17.19 -3.11
C ALA A 296 19.55 17.03 -1.66
N GLU A 297 19.94 17.94 -0.77
CA GLU A 297 19.50 17.91 0.62
C GLU A 297 18.01 18.22 0.79
N GLU A 298 17.45 19.13 -0.01
CA GLU A 298 16.00 19.38 -0.05
C GLU A 298 15.21 18.10 -0.40
N TRP A 299 15.65 17.35 -1.42
CA TRP A 299 15.02 16.08 -1.79
C TRP A 299 15.16 15.01 -0.72
N ARG A 300 16.30 14.95 -0.01
CA ARG A 300 16.46 14.05 1.14
C ARG A 300 15.57 14.45 2.30
N GLN A 301 15.46 15.75 2.60
CA GLN A 301 14.59 16.25 3.66
C GLN A 301 13.12 15.95 3.34
N PHE A 302 12.70 16.19 2.10
CA PHE A 302 11.38 15.82 1.61
C PHE A 302 11.13 14.31 1.81
N ALA A 303 12.04 13.44 1.35
CA ALA A 303 11.90 12.00 1.52
C ALA A 303 11.87 11.55 2.99
N ARG A 304 12.58 12.24 3.90
CA ARG A 304 12.50 12.00 5.36
C ARG A 304 11.16 12.47 5.92
N GLY A 305 10.62 13.59 5.44
CA GLY A 305 9.31 14.12 5.84
C GLY A 305 8.16 13.17 5.53
N LEU A 306 8.25 12.39 4.45
CA LEU A 306 7.25 11.38 4.08
C LEU A 306 7.14 10.21 5.07
N ARG A 307 8.04 10.10 6.06
CA ARG A 307 7.95 9.09 7.12
C ARG A 307 6.88 9.42 8.16
N ALA A 308 6.44 10.66 8.27
CA ALA A 308 5.40 11.05 9.21
C ALA A 308 4.06 10.38 8.83
N GLY A 309 3.34 9.86 9.82
CA GLY A 309 2.08 9.15 9.62
C GLY A 309 2.23 7.69 9.17
N THR A 310 3.45 7.23 8.87
CA THR A 310 3.69 5.81 8.60
C THR A 310 3.76 5.03 9.92
N LEU A 311 3.65 3.69 9.83
CA LEU A 311 3.79 2.81 10.99
C LEU A 311 5.16 3.05 11.70
N TYR A 312 5.11 3.44 12.97
CA TYR A 312 6.27 3.86 13.81
C TYR A 312 7.19 4.92 13.18
N ASN A 313 6.70 5.73 12.23
CA ASN A 313 7.51 6.68 11.45
C ASN A 313 8.72 6.04 10.73
N LEU A 314 8.62 4.75 10.39
CA LEU A 314 9.69 4.02 9.70
C LEU A 314 9.68 4.20 8.17
N GLY A 315 8.78 5.03 7.62
CA GLY A 315 8.60 5.23 6.18
C GLY A 315 7.65 4.22 5.51
N PRO A 316 7.46 4.32 4.18
CA PRO A 316 6.52 3.48 3.42
C PRO A 316 6.78 1.98 3.52
N GLU A 317 8.02 1.59 3.81
CA GLU A 317 8.41 0.19 4.02
C GLU A 317 8.28 -0.27 5.47
N ALA A 318 7.60 0.50 6.32
CA ALA A 318 7.51 0.23 7.75
C ALA A 318 7.06 -1.20 8.09
N PRO A 319 6.02 -1.79 7.48
CA PRO A 319 5.65 -3.18 7.74
C PRO A 319 6.79 -4.17 7.44
N ARG A 320 7.56 -3.94 6.36
CA ARG A 320 8.72 -4.77 6.00
C ARG A 320 9.85 -4.63 7.02
N ARG A 321 10.10 -3.41 7.52
CA ARG A 321 11.10 -3.15 8.56
C ARG A 321 10.71 -3.79 9.90
N VAL A 322 9.43 -3.73 10.28
CA VAL A 322 8.92 -4.41 11.47
C VAL A 322 9.05 -5.92 11.33
N ARG A 323 8.69 -6.48 10.18
CA ARG A 323 8.90 -7.91 9.87
C ARG A 323 10.36 -8.31 10.05
N ASP A 324 11.28 -7.54 9.49
CA ASP A 324 12.71 -7.83 9.51
C ASP A 324 13.30 -7.70 10.93
N ALA A 325 12.80 -6.75 11.73
CA ALA A 325 13.08 -6.69 13.16
C ALA A 325 12.54 -7.90 13.93
N MET A 326 11.30 -8.33 13.65
CA MET A 326 10.71 -9.51 14.29
C MET A 326 11.47 -10.79 13.94
N ARG A 327 11.94 -10.95 12.70
CA ARG A 327 12.81 -12.07 12.31
C ARG A 327 14.11 -12.11 13.11
N LEU A 328 14.75 -10.96 13.28
CA LEU A 328 15.97 -10.85 14.09
C LEU A 328 15.69 -11.22 15.56
N VAL A 329 14.60 -10.71 16.12
CA VAL A 329 14.16 -11.02 17.50
C VAL A 329 13.84 -12.51 17.66
N THR A 330 13.11 -13.11 16.72
CA THR A 330 12.81 -14.55 16.72
C THR A 330 14.10 -15.37 16.70
N LEU A 331 15.07 -15.03 15.84
CA LEU A 331 16.36 -15.72 15.79
C LEU A 331 17.14 -15.57 17.10
N ALA A 332 17.21 -14.36 17.66
CA ALA A 332 17.88 -14.12 18.93
C ALA A 332 17.23 -14.91 20.08
N LEU A 333 15.89 -14.98 20.13
CA LEU A 333 15.17 -15.75 21.15
C LEU A 333 15.39 -17.26 20.99
N LEU A 334 15.43 -17.78 19.76
CA LEU A 334 15.77 -19.19 19.50
C LEU A 334 17.20 -19.51 19.94
N LEU A 335 18.17 -18.64 19.65
CA LEU A 335 19.56 -18.79 20.11
C LEU A 335 19.66 -18.74 21.64
N ALA A 336 18.98 -17.78 22.28
CA ALA A 336 18.94 -17.64 23.74
C ALA A 336 18.30 -18.88 24.41
N LEU A 337 17.14 -19.33 23.94
CA LEU A 337 16.46 -20.53 24.42
C LEU A 337 17.33 -21.77 24.24
N GLY A 338 17.92 -21.95 23.05
CA GLY A 338 18.81 -23.06 22.75
C GLY A 338 20.03 -23.09 23.68
N ALA A 339 20.67 -21.93 23.88
CA ALA A 339 21.82 -21.80 24.77
C ALA A 339 21.47 -22.09 26.24
N ALA A 340 20.34 -21.56 26.74
CA ALA A 340 19.88 -21.81 28.09
C ALA A 340 19.52 -23.29 28.32
N LEU A 341 18.77 -23.90 27.40
CA LEU A 341 18.40 -25.32 27.47
C LEU A 341 19.64 -26.22 27.38
N LEU A 342 20.60 -25.89 26.52
CA LEU A 342 21.86 -26.61 26.41
C LEU A 342 22.66 -26.52 27.72
N ALA A 343 22.84 -25.32 28.28
CA ALA A 343 23.55 -25.13 29.53
C ALA A 343 22.89 -25.90 30.70
N MET A 344 21.56 -25.87 30.80
CA MET A 344 20.82 -26.64 31.79
C MET A 344 20.98 -28.15 31.60
N THR A 345 20.94 -28.63 30.36
CA THR A 345 21.10 -30.04 30.02
C THR A 345 22.50 -30.53 30.36
N VAL A 346 23.54 -29.76 30.03
CA VAL A 346 24.93 -30.05 30.40
C VAL A 346 25.10 -30.06 31.93
N ARG A 347 24.45 -29.14 32.65
CA ARG A 347 24.48 -29.10 34.12
C ARG A 347 23.79 -30.31 34.74
N ALA A 348 22.66 -30.73 34.20
CA ALA A 348 21.87 -31.86 34.71
C ALA A 348 22.41 -33.21 34.24
N TRP A 349 23.31 -33.22 33.26
CA TRP A 349 23.68 -34.40 32.49
C TRP A 349 24.02 -35.60 33.37
N ARG A 350 24.98 -35.47 34.30
CA ARG A 350 25.43 -36.59 35.13
C ARG A 350 24.33 -37.12 36.07
N VAL A 351 23.74 -36.23 36.86
CA VAL A 351 22.72 -36.57 37.88
C VAL A 351 21.47 -37.18 37.23
N GLN A 352 20.99 -36.60 36.13
CA GLN A 352 19.86 -37.14 35.37
C GLN A 352 20.18 -38.54 34.81
N GLY A 353 21.40 -38.76 34.35
CA GLY A 353 21.85 -40.07 33.88
C GLY A 353 21.76 -41.13 34.97
N GLU A 354 22.21 -40.80 36.18
CA GLU A 354 22.11 -41.67 37.35
C GLU A 354 20.63 -41.95 37.71
N ASP A 355 19.77 -40.94 37.71
CA ASP A 355 18.35 -41.09 38.03
C ASP A 355 17.54 -41.86 36.96
N THR A 356 18.03 -41.94 35.73
CA THR A 356 17.36 -42.63 34.61
C THR A 356 17.92 -44.02 34.33
N ARG A 357 19.09 -44.39 34.88
CA ARG A 357 19.67 -45.74 34.75
C ARG A 357 18.69 -46.85 35.16
N PRO A 358 17.96 -46.76 36.29
CA PRO A 358 16.99 -47.79 36.68
C PRO A 358 15.81 -47.92 35.71
N LEU A 359 15.56 -46.91 34.87
CA LEU A 359 14.46 -46.87 33.89
C LEU A 359 14.89 -47.37 32.51
N GLY A 360 16.09 -47.96 32.38
CA GLY A 360 16.67 -48.37 31.09
C GLY A 360 17.54 -47.28 30.45
N GLY A 361 17.95 -46.25 31.19
CA GLY A 361 18.83 -45.19 30.70
C GLY A 361 18.09 -44.03 30.02
N ARG A 362 18.82 -43.08 29.44
CA ARG A 362 18.26 -41.78 29.01
C ARG A 362 17.25 -41.86 27.87
N TRP A 363 17.47 -42.81 26.97
CA TRP A 363 16.73 -42.95 25.71
C TRP A 363 15.63 -44.00 25.82
N ALA A 364 15.95 -45.23 26.23
CA ALA A 364 14.95 -46.29 26.35
C ALA A 364 13.86 -45.99 27.40
N ALA A 365 14.17 -45.17 28.42
CA ALA A 365 13.19 -44.74 29.41
C ALA A 365 12.03 -43.92 28.82
N TRP A 366 12.22 -43.23 27.68
CA TRP A 366 11.11 -42.51 27.03
C TRP A 366 10.06 -43.46 26.45
N LEU A 367 10.50 -44.63 25.94
CA LEU A 367 9.61 -45.64 25.37
C LEU A 367 9.00 -46.53 26.46
N ARG A 368 9.81 -46.94 27.46
CA ARG A 368 9.40 -47.90 28.49
C ARG A 368 8.69 -47.27 29.68
N HIS A 369 9.08 -46.06 30.08
CA HIS A 369 8.57 -45.38 31.27
C HIS A 369 8.35 -43.87 31.04
N PRO A 370 7.48 -43.47 30.10
CA PRO A 370 7.36 -42.09 29.63
C PRO A 370 7.08 -41.09 30.76
N LEU A 371 6.11 -41.38 31.65
CA LEU A 371 5.75 -40.49 32.76
C LEU A 371 6.90 -40.33 33.78
N ALA A 372 7.57 -41.43 34.13
CA ALA A 372 8.71 -41.40 35.04
C ALA A 372 9.91 -40.65 34.44
N ARG A 373 10.06 -40.71 33.10
CA ARG A 373 11.09 -39.98 32.36
C ARG A 373 10.78 -38.49 32.22
N MET A 374 9.51 -38.12 32.03
CA MET A 374 9.07 -36.72 32.00
C MET A 374 9.38 -36.01 33.33
N ARG A 375 9.12 -36.65 34.47
CA ARG A 375 9.48 -36.12 35.80
C ARG A 375 10.99 -35.95 36.03
N ARG A 376 11.82 -36.52 35.15
CA ARG A 376 13.29 -36.42 35.16
C ARG A 376 13.80 -35.65 33.94
N ALA A 377 12.99 -34.79 33.32
CA ALA A 377 13.44 -33.89 32.27
C ALA A 377 14.55 -32.95 32.77
N ALA A 378 15.51 -32.60 31.91
CA ALA A 378 16.70 -31.85 32.33
C ALA A 378 16.35 -30.47 32.92
N VAL A 379 15.32 -29.82 32.36
CA VAL A 379 14.78 -28.54 32.81
C VAL A 379 14.27 -28.60 34.26
N LEU A 380 13.73 -29.73 34.73
CA LEU A 380 13.18 -29.87 36.09
C LEU A 380 14.26 -29.90 37.17
N TYR A 381 15.52 -30.15 36.81
CA TYR A 381 16.64 -30.01 37.75
C TYR A 381 16.99 -28.54 38.00
N ALA A 382 16.54 -27.61 37.15
CA ALA A 382 16.78 -26.18 37.34
C ALA A 382 15.89 -25.56 38.44
N PRO A 383 16.36 -24.50 39.12
CA PRO A 383 15.57 -23.72 40.06
C PRO A 383 14.35 -23.07 39.40
N VAL A 384 13.35 -22.69 40.21
CA VAL A 384 12.14 -22.00 39.72
C VAL A 384 12.51 -20.71 38.97
N GLY A 385 13.46 -19.91 39.50
CA GLY A 385 13.90 -18.66 38.87
C GLY A 385 14.43 -18.85 37.44
N GLU A 386 15.29 -19.84 37.21
CA GLU A 386 15.81 -20.10 35.86
C GLU A 386 14.72 -20.65 34.92
N ARG A 387 13.79 -21.46 35.44
CA ARG A 387 12.64 -21.95 34.67
C ARG A 387 11.70 -20.80 34.28
N LEU A 388 11.48 -19.83 35.16
CA LEU A 388 10.74 -18.60 34.85
C LEU A 388 11.42 -17.81 33.73
N GLY A 389 12.76 -17.73 33.74
CA GLY A 389 13.53 -17.15 32.64
C GLY A 389 13.28 -17.84 31.30
N LEU A 390 13.25 -19.18 31.25
CA LEU A 390 12.91 -19.93 30.04
C LEU A 390 11.46 -19.68 29.58
N VAL A 391 10.51 -19.60 30.51
CA VAL A 391 9.11 -19.28 30.20
C VAL A 391 8.99 -17.88 29.62
N ALA A 392 9.69 -16.89 30.17
CA ALA A 392 9.72 -15.53 29.65
C ALA A 392 10.31 -15.47 28.23
N LEU A 393 11.41 -16.18 27.97
CA LEU A 393 12.00 -16.27 26.63
C LEU A 393 11.06 -16.96 25.63
N ALA A 394 10.39 -18.05 26.04
CA ALA A 394 9.42 -18.75 25.20
C ALA A 394 8.16 -17.92 24.93
N ALA A 395 7.68 -17.14 25.90
CA ALA A 395 6.59 -16.20 25.71
C ALA A 395 6.99 -15.09 24.71
N GLY A 396 8.21 -14.55 24.85
CA GLY A 396 8.78 -13.64 23.87
C GLY A 396 8.86 -14.26 22.47
N LEU A 397 9.20 -15.55 22.37
CA LEU A 397 9.26 -16.26 21.09
C LEU A 397 7.88 -16.30 20.42
N VAL A 398 6.83 -16.67 21.16
CA VAL A 398 5.44 -16.65 20.68
C VAL A 398 5.08 -15.25 20.16
N VAL A 399 5.30 -14.21 20.96
CA VAL A 399 5.02 -12.82 20.57
C VAL A 399 5.80 -12.41 19.31
N SER A 400 7.07 -12.81 19.19
CA SER A 400 7.89 -12.48 18.02
C SER A 400 7.39 -13.16 16.73
N VAL A 401 6.93 -14.41 16.81
CA VAL A 401 6.40 -15.14 15.65
C VAL A 401 5.05 -14.55 15.22
N VAL A 402 4.18 -14.23 16.19
CA VAL A 402 2.92 -13.53 15.91
C VAL A 402 3.18 -12.14 15.33
N GLY A 403 4.14 -11.39 15.89
CA GLY A 403 4.57 -10.09 15.37
C GLY A 403 5.10 -10.17 13.94
N TRP A 404 5.86 -11.22 13.61
CA TRP A 404 6.30 -11.48 12.25
C TRP A 404 5.11 -11.74 11.32
N GLN A 405 4.20 -12.64 11.69
CA GLN A 405 3.00 -12.92 10.89
C GLN A 405 2.16 -11.64 10.69
N TRP A 406 1.89 -10.89 11.76
CA TRP A 406 1.17 -9.63 11.74
C TRP A 406 1.81 -8.62 10.78
N ALA A 407 3.14 -8.49 10.79
CA ALA A 407 3.84 -7.58 9.90
C ALA A 407 3.72 -8.01 8.43
N ASN A 408 3.75 -9.32 8.13
CA ASN A 408 3.52 -9.83 6.77
C ASN A 408 2.09 -9.55 6.29
N THR A 409 1.08 -9.86 7.11
CA THR A 409 -0.32 -9.68 6.72
C THR A 409 -0.67 -8.20 6.59
N THR A 410 -0.17 -7.35 7.50
CA THR A 410 -0.34 -5.89 7.42
C THR A 410 0.33 -5.35 6.16
N ALA A 411 1.56 -5.78 5.84
CA ALA A 411 2.24 -5.36 4.62
C ALA A 411 1.46 -5.71 3.35
N ALA A 412 0.94 -6.94 3.27
CA ALA A 412 0.18 -7.41 2.12
C ALA A 412 -1.15 -6.66 1.96
N ARG A 413 -1.91 -6.49 3.05
CA ARG A 413 -3.20 -5.78 3.02
C ARG A 413 -3.03 -4.27 2.78
N LEU A 414 -2.01 -3.63 3.35
CA LEU A 414 -1.70 -2.23 3.05
C LEU A 414 -1.25 -1.99 1.62
N ALA A 415 -0.66 -3.00 0.96
CA ALA A 415 -0.29 -2.92 -0.45
C ALA A 415 -1.46 -3.24 -1.40
N ALA A 416 -2.65 -3.51 -0.87
CA ALA A 416 -3.82 -3.79 -1.69
C ALA A 416 -4.11 -2.62 -2.66
N PRO A 417 -4.42 -2.89 -3.94
CA PRO A 417 -4.67 -1.85 -4.93
C PRO A 417 -5.72 -0.83 -4.48
N ALA A 418 -6.82 -1.27 -3.85
CA ALA A 418 -7.89 -0.39 -3.36
C ALA A 418 -7.39 0.76 -2.48
N LEU A 419 -6.37 0.53 -1.65
CA LEU A 419 -5.84 1.53 -0.73
C LEU A 419 -4.74 2.41 -1.35
N ASN A 420 -4.34 2.12 -2.59
CA ASN A 420 -3.17 2.69 -3.23
C ASN A 420 -3.45 3.17 -4.68
N ILE A 421 -4.62 3.77 -4.92
CA ILE A 421 -4.92 4.41 -6.21
C ILE A 421 -4.79 5.93 -6.20
N GLY A 422 -4.41 6.55 -5.07
CA GLY A 422 -4.30 8.01 -4.95
C GLY A 422 -5.60 8.75 -4.65
N THR A 423 -6.74 8.05 -4.54
CA THR A 423 -8.03 8.56 -4.09
C THR A 423 -8.86 7.43 -3.44
N TYR A 424 -9.98 7.78 -2.83
CA TYR A 424 -10.97 6.82 -2.34
C TYR A 424 -12.34 7.09 -2.98
N GLY A 425 -13.19 6.08 -3.04
CA GLY A 425 -14.50 6.13 -3.71
C GLY A 425 -14.45 5.75 -5.19
N GLY A 426 -15.62 5.66 -5.82
CA GLY A 426 -15.82 5.10 -7.15
C GLY A 426 -16.05 3.59 -7.13
N GLY A 427 -16.70 3.07 -8.18
CA GLY A 427 -17.14 1.68 -8.26
C GLY A 427 -15.99 0.67 -8.22
N TRP A 428 -14.87 0.97 -8.89
CA TRP A 428 -13.69 0.10 -8.82
C TRP A 428 -13.13 0.00 -7.39
N TYR A 429 -13.02 1.14 -6.69
CA TYR A 429 -12.53 1.16 -5.31
C TYR A 429 -13.43 0.35 -4.40
N ALA A 430 -14.76 0.53 -4.49
CA ALA A 430 -15.72 -0.21 -3.68
C ALA A 430 -15.58 -1.73 -3.88
N ALA A 431 -15.53 -2.20 -5.13
CA ALA A 431 -15.37 -3.62 -5.43
C ALA A 431 -14.06 -4.21 -4.86
N ARG A 432 -12.94 -3.48 -4.97
CA ARG A 432 -11.65 -3.95 -4.44
C ARG A 432 -11.50 -3.79 -2.93
N LEU A 433 -12.28 -2.91 -2.32
CA LEU A 433 -12.32 -2.77 -0.87
C LEU A 433 -13.06 -3.96 -0.23
N ASP A 434 -14.13 -4.42 -0.87
CA ASP A 434 -14.91 -5.58 -0.41
C ASP A 434 -14.06 -6.87 -0.38
N ASP A 435 -13.12 -7.02 -1.32
CA ASP A 435 -12.16 -8.14 -1.35
C ASP A 435 -11.28 -8.22 -0.08
N LEU A 436 -11.13 -7.12 0.68
CA LEU A 436 -10.30 -7.08 1.89
C LEU A 436 -11.01 -7.59 3.15
N ASP A 437 -12.32 -7.83 3.09
CA ASP A 437 -13.15 -8.30 4.21
C ASP A 437 -12.84 -7.54 5.51
N LEU A 438 -13.02 -6.21 5.45
CA LEU A 438 -12.65 -5.31 6.53
C LEU A 438 -13.62 -5.44 7.71
N ARG A 439 -13.06 -5.62 8.92
CA ARG A 439 -13.85 -5.70 10.14
C ARG A 439 -14.41 -4.32 10.52
N PRO A 440 -15.67 -4.22 10.97
CA PRO A 440 -16.25 -2.95 11.39
C PRO A 440 -15.54 -2.41 12.63
N THR A 441 -14.76 -1.36 12.42
CA THR A 441 -13.95 -0.63 13.41
C THR A 441 -14.04 0.88 13.14
N PRO A 442 -13.70 1.75 14.10
CA PRO A 442 -13.62 3.19 13.86
C PRO A 442 -12.76 3.58 12.64
N ASP A 443 -11.58 2.95 12.47
CA ASP A 443 -10.71 3.24 11.33
C ASP A 443 -11.35 2.83 9.98
N THR A 444 -12.08 1.70 9.93
CA THR A 444 -12.83 1.32 8.72
C THR A 444 -14.04 2.21 8.46
N ALA A 445 -14.66 2.74 9.52
CA ALA A 445 -15.78 3.67 9.40
C ALA A 445 -15.32 5.03 8.86
N LEU A 446 -14.12 5.50 9.25
CA LEU A 446 -13.46 6.65 8.64
C LEU A 446 -13.24 6.43 7.13
N LEU A 447 -12.65 5.28 6.74
CA LEU A 447 -12.36 4.97 5.35
C LEU A 447 -13.64 4.90 4.50
N ALA A 448 -14.67 4.21 4.99
CA ALA A 448 -15.94 4.09 4.30
C ALA A 448 -16.71 5.42 4.25
N GLY A 449 -16.63 6.24 5.30
CA GLY A 449 -17.24 7.57 5.34
C GLY A 449 -16.59 8.53 4.34
N LEU A 450 -15.26 8.48 4.22
CA LEU A 450 -14.50 9.26 3.24
C LEU A 450 -14.82 8.86 1.80
N ALA A 451 -14.93 7.57 1.52
CA ALA A 451 -15.36 7.09 0.21
C ALA A 451 -16.77 7.59 -0.15
N ALA A 452 -17.73 7.49 0.79
CA ALA A 452 -19.10 7.98 0.58
C ALA A 452 -19.15 9.49 0.34
N GLN A 453 -18.40 10.28 1.11
CA GLN A 453 -18.35 11.74 0.95
C GLN A 453 -17.74 12.13 -0.41
N LEU A 454 -16.66 11.47 -0.81
CA LEU A 454 -16.02 11.69 -2.11
C LEU A 454 -16.90 11.29 -3.30
N ASP A 455 -17.83 10.35 -3.09
CA ASP A 455 -18.84 9.94 -4.08
C ASP A 455 -20.12 10.81 -4.02
N GLY A 456 -20.14 11.85 -3.16
CA GLY A 456 -21.23 12.82 -3.05
C GLY A 456 -22.39 12.40 -2.14
N ASP A 457 -22.24 11.31 -1.37
CA ASP A 457 -23.23 10.83 -0.41
C ASP A 457 -22.91 11.29 1.02
N ASP A 458 -23.12 12.58 1.28
CA ASP A 458 -22.91 13.19 2.60
C ASP A 458 -23.82 12.61 3.70
N SER A 459 -24.94 11.99 3.32
CA SER A 459 -25.81 11.35 4.31
C SER A 459 -25.14 10.11 4.84
N ALA A 460 -24.76 9.22 3.94
CA ALA A 460 -24.13 7.97 4.32
C ALA A 460 -22.69 8.17 4.83
N ALA A 461 -22.02 9.27 4.45
CA ALA A 461 -20.74 9.68 5.05
C ALA A 461 -20.89 10.01 6.54
N ARG A 462 -21.87 10.86 6.92
CA ARG A 462 -22.12 11.21 8.33
C ARG A 462 -22.45 10.00 9.18
N ASP A 463 -23.31 9.11 8.68
CA ASP A 463 -23.70 7.89 9.40
C ASP A 463 -22.49 6.98 9.67
N ARG A 464 -21.51 6.96 8.75
CA ARG A 464 -20.26 6.21 8.93
C ARG A 464 -19.32 6.93 9.88
N TYR A 465 -19.11 8.24 9.73
CA TYR A 465 -18.27 9.02 10.66
C TYR A 465 -18.78 8.98 12.10
N ALA A 466 -20.10 8.89 12.32
CA ALA A 466 -20.69 8.71 13.65
C ALA A 466 -20.26 7.41 14.35
N ARG A 467 -19.79 6.40 13.60
CA ARG A 467 -19.25 5.14 14.14
C ARG A 467 -17.76 5.23 14.51
N ALA A 468 -17.13 6.39 14.31
CA ALA A 468 -15.76 6.69 14.72
C ALA A 468 -15.72 7.87 15.71
N PRO A 469 -16.37 7.76 16.89
CA PRO A 469 -16.46 8.88 17.83
C PRO A 469 -15.06 9.29 18.32
N GLY A 470 -14.80 10.59 18.28
CA GLY A 470 -13.52 11.17 18.73
C GLY A 470 -12.35 11.00 17.75
N ASP A 471 -12.54 10.36 16.60
CA ASP A 471 -11.52 10.32 15.55
C ASP A 471 -11.34 11.73 14.94
N ALA A 472 -10.11 12.23 14.97
CA ALA A 472 -9.83 13.59 14.52
C ALA A 472 -10.07 13.80 13.02
N CYS A 473 -9.85 12.77 12.17
CA CYS A 473 -10.19 12.88 10.76
C CYS A 473 -11.71 12.90 10.55
N ALA A 474 -12.45 12.03 11.25
CA ALA A 474 -13.91 11.99 11.17
C ALA A 474 -14.52 13.33 11.61
N LEU A 475 -14.04 13.92 12.71
CA LEU A 475 -14.46 15.25 13.15
C LEU A 475 -14.17 16.33 12.11
N ASN A 476 -12.96 16.34 11.51
CA ASN A 476 -12.65 17.27 10.43
C ASN A 476 -13.62 17.11 9.25
N ASN A 477 -13.86 15.88 8.79
CA ASN A 477 -14.68 15.62 7.62
C ASN A 477 -16.17 15.91 7.87
N LEU A 478 -16.66 15.69 9.10
CA LEU A 478 -17.98 16.18 9.53
C LEU A 478 -18.06 17.71 9.49
N GLY A 479 -16.99 18.41 9.87
CA GLY A 479 -16.87 19.86 9.72
C GLY A 479 -16.93 20.31 8.26
N VAL A 480 -16.31 19.55 7.34
CA VAL A 480 -16.40 19.78 5.89
C VAL A 480 -17.85 19.68 5.41
N ILE A 481 -18.55 18.60 5.79
CA ILE A 481 -19.97 18.43 5.44
C ILE A 481 -20.83 19.57 6.02
N ALA A 482 -20.55 20.04 7.24
CA ALA A 482 -21.25 21.17 7.84
C ALA A 482 -21.01 22.47 7.06
N GLN A 483 -19.76 22.70 6.63
CA GLN A 483 -19.39 23.86 5.83
C GLN A 483 -20.06 23.84 4.45
N GLU A 484 -20.09 22.69 3.78
CA GLU A 484 -20.76 22.50 2.48
C GLU A 484 -22.27 22.76 2.55
N ARG A 485 -22.87 22.56 3.73
CA ARG A 485 -24.28 22.90 4.02
C ARG A 485 -24.51 24.34 4.46
N GLY A 486 -23.44 25.15 4.58
CA GLY A 486 -23.52 26.54 5.03
C GLY A 486 -23.53 26.74 6.54
N ASP A 487 -23.37 25.70 7.36
CA ASP A 487 -23.26 25.81 8.82
C ASP A 487 -21.81 26.07 9.25
N ALA A 488 -21.35 27.30 9.00
CA ALA A 488 -20.01 27.73 9.36
C ALA A 488 -19.71 27.66 10.88
N PRO A 489 -20.65 27.99 11.80
CA PRO A 489 -20.45 27.79 13.23
C PRO A 489 -20.14 26.34 13.60
N GLN A 490 -20.97 25.39 13.15
CA GLN A 490 -20.75 23.96 13.41
C GLN A 490 -19.44 23.47 12.79
N ALA A 491 -19.14 23.87 11.55
CA ALA A 491 -17.89 23.50 10.90
C ALA A 491 -16.67 23.91 11.74
N ARG A 492 -16.63 25.16 12.24
CA ARG A 492 -15.53 25.66 13.08
C ARG A 492 -15.42 24.93 14.42
N GLU A 493 -16.54 24.56 15.03
CA GLU A 493 -16.55 23.75 16.24
C GLU A 493 -15.93 22.37 15.98
N GLN A 494 -16.34 21.71 14.90
CA GLN A 494 -15.81 20.40 14.51
C GLN A 494 -14.31 20.46 14.17
N TYR A 495 -13.85 21.47 13.44
CA TYR A 495 -12.42 21.65 13.16
C TYR A 495 -11.59 21.90 14.43
N ARG A 496 -12.12 22.65 15.41
CA ARG A 496 -11.47 22.85 16.71
C ARG A 496 -11.42 21.56 17.52
N ALA A 497 -12.51 20.79 17.53
CA ALA A 497 -12.56 19.48 18.19
C ALA A 497 -11.55 18.50 17.56
N ALA A 498 -11.42 18.51 16.23
CA ALA A 498 -10.43 17.70 15.51
C ALA A 498 -8.99 18.06 15.91
N LEU A 499 -8.65 19.35 16.03
CA LEU A 499 -7.34 19.78 16.53
C LEU A 499 -7.12 19.50 18.02
N ALA A 500 -8.17 19.57 18.84
CA ALA A 500 -8.06 19.18 20.25
C ALA A 500 -7.76 17.69 20.40
N ALA A 501 -8.34 16.85 19.54
CA ALA A 501 -8.05 15.41 19.50
C ALA A 501 -6.67 15.10 18.89
N ARG A 502 -6.25 15.85 17.87
CA ARG A 502 -4.94 15.70 17.21
C ARG A 502 -4.36 17.07 16.81
N PRO A 503 -3.49 17.67 17.64
CA PRO A 503 -2.97 19.02 17.42
C PRO A 503 -2.15 19.21 16.13
N ASP A 504 -1.56 18.14 15.61
CA ASP A 504 -0.78 18.13 14.37
C ASP A 504 -1.62 17.85 13.11
N LEU A 505 -2.96 17.83 13.22
CA LEU A 505 -3.85 17.57 12.09
C LEU A 505 -3.88 18.74 11.10
N THR A 506 -3.15 18.57 10.00
CA THR A 506 -2.99 19.54 8.90
C THR A 506 -4.32 19.95 8.25
N ALA A 507 -5.24 19.01 8.02
CA ALA A 507 -6.53 19.29 7.40
C ALA A 507 -7.37 20.27 8.23
N ALA A 508 -7.50 20.02 9.53
CA ALA A 508 -8.25 20.89 10.44
C ALA A 508 -7.58 22.26 10.62
N ALA A 509 -6.25 22.30 10.73
CA ALA A 509 -5.50 23.56 10.76
C ALA A 509 -5.70 24.39 9.47
N TYR A 510 -5.70 23.73 8.31
CA TYR A 510 -5.99 24.38 7.03
C TYR A 510 -7.39 24.97 7.00
N ASN A 511 -8.41 24.20 7.41
CA ASN A 511 -9.80 24.62 7.42
C ASN A 511 -10.10 25.77 8.41
N LEU A 512 -9.26 25.95 9.44
CA LEU A 512 -9.30 27.10 10.34
C LEU A 512 -8.50 28.32 9.85
N GLY A 513 -7.82 28.22 8.70
CA GLY A 513 -7.03 29.31 8.12
C GLY A 513 -5.60 29.43 8.64
N LEU A 514 -5.07 28.40 9.31
CA LEU A 514 -3.72 28.42 9.90
C LEU A 514 -2.59 28.08 8.91
N ASN A 515 -2.92 27.73 7.67
CA ASN A 515 -1.99 27.54 6.55
C ASN A 515 -0.74 26.67 6.86
N PRO A 516 -0.90 25.37 7.21
CA PRO A 516 0.24 24.49 7.46
C PRO A 516 1.12 24.33 6.21
N GLY A 517 2.41 24.03 6.41
CA GLY A 517 3.42 23.85 5.36
C GLY A 517 3.66 22.39 4.98
N THR A 518 2.63 21.65 4.54
CA THR A 518 2.76 20.24 4.10
C THR A 518 2.50 20.10 2.60
N PRO A 519 2.96 19.01 1.95
CA PRO A 519 2.66 18.76 0.53
C PRO A 519 1.15 18.80 0.24
N GLY A 520 0.34 18.19 1.12
CA GLY A 520 -1.12 18.20 1.01
C GLY A 520 -1.74 19.58 1.08
N SER A 521 -1.34 20.41 2.03
CA SER A 521 -1.88 21.78 2.11
C SER A 521 -1.39 22.68 0.97
N ALA A 522 -0.17 22.48 0.48
CA ALA A 522 0.34 23.19 -0.69
C ALA A 522 -0.41 22.80 -1.97
N PHE A 523 -0.70 21.51 -2.14
CA PHE A 523 -1.53 20.99 -3.22
C PHE A 523 -2.95 21.56 -3.16
N GLN A 524 -3.59 21.53 -1.97
CA GLN A 524 -4.93 22.10 -1.76
C GLN A 524 -4.98 23.58 -2.17
N ARG A 525 -4.02 24.41 -1.72
CA ARG A 525 -3.98 25.84 -2.09
C ARG A 525 -3.84 26.07 -3.58
N SER A 526 -3.07 25.21 -4.26
CA SER A 526 -2.71 25.40 -5.66
C SER A 526 -3.81 24.92 -6.61
N TYR A 527 -4.48 23.81 -6.27
CA TYR A 527 -5.38 23.11 -7.19
C TYR A 527 -6.84 23.04 -6.74
N ARG A 528 -7.13 23.33 -5.46
CA ARG A 528 -8.49 23.40 -4.89
C ARG A 528 -8.68 24.66 -4.01
N PRO A 529 -8.45 25.86 -4.58
CA PRO A 529 -8.54 27.10 -3.80
C PRO A 529 -9.99 27.33 -3.35
N GLY A 530 -10.17 27.65 -2.05
CA GLY A 530 -11.48 27.93 -1.47
C GLY A 530 -12.27 26.68 -1.03
N GLU A 531 -11.87 25.49 -1.46
CA GLU A 531 -12.47 24.24 -1.00
C GLU A 531 -11.89 23.82 0.37
N PRO A 532 -12.72 23.32 1.29
CA PRO A 532 -12.23 22.73 2.53
C PRO A 532 -11.38 21.48 2.26
N ARG A 533 -10.39 21.23 3.11
CA ARG A 533 -9.51 20.07 3.03
C ARG A 533 -10.10 18.90 3.80
N LEU A 534 -10.30 17.78 3.10
CA LEU A 534 -10.60 16.49 3.69
C LEU A 534 -9.38 15.93 4.44
N CYS A 535 -9.63 15.15 5.48
CA CYS A 535 -8.64 14.37 6.20
C CYS A 535 -8.62 12.95 5.67
N TYR A 536 -7.45 12.50 5.23
CA TYR A 536 -7.23 11.14 4.77
C TYR A 536 -6.62 10.29 5.91
N PRO A 537 -7.00 9.00 6.04
CA PRO A 537 -6.39 8.10 7.02
C PRO A 537 -4.89 7.94 6.72
N ASP A 538 -4.06 8.01 7.78
CA ASP A 538 -2.63 7.70 7.66
C ASP A 538 -2.38 6.19 7.65
N ASP A 539 -1.16 5.74 7.35
CA ASP A 539 -0.85 4.30 7.27
C ASP A 539 -1.09 3.57 8.61
N ARG A 540 -1.09 4.28 9.75
CA ARG A 540 -1.33 3.68 11.06
C ARG A 540 -2.81 3.37 11.23
N SER A 541 -3.68 4.32 10.89
CA SER A 541 -5.12 4.10 10.81
C SER A 541 -5.46 3.02 9.78
N LEU A 542 -4.84 3.04 8.60
CA LEU A 542 -5.02 1.98 7.61
C LEU A 542 -4.54 0.61 8.13
N ALA A 543 -3.39 0.54 8.83
CA ALA A 543 -2.90 -0.72 9.41
C ALA A 543 -3.90 -1.32 10.42
N ARG A 544 -4.49 -0.46 11.26
CA ARG A 544 -5.53 -0.86 12.22
C ARG A 544 -6.83 -1.26 11.52
N ALA A 545 -7.24 -0.55 10.47
CA ALA A 545 -8.40 -0.90 9.66
C ALA A 545 -8.24 -2.28 9.01
N VAL A 546 -7.09 -2.54 8.38
CA VAL A 546 -6.91 -3.76 7.59
C VAL A 546 -6.56 -5.00 8.41
N ASN A 547 -5.84 -4.87 9.52
CA ASN A 547 -5.35 -6.04 10.28
C ASN A 547 -5.59 -5.92 11.80
N GLY A 548 -5.82 -4.71 12.29
CA GLY A 548 -5.85 -4.40 13.73
C GLY A 548 -4.46 -4.36 14.33
N ASP A 549 -4.40 -4.06 15.62
CA ASP A 549 -3.14 -4.04 16.38
C ASP A 549 -2.60 -5.45 16.61
N LEU A 550 -1.30 -5.53 16.92
CA LEU A 550 -0.63 -6.79 17.27
C LEU A 550 -1.34 -7.52 18.42
N SER A 551 -1.87 -6.78 19.40
CA SER A 551 -2.62 -7.35 20.53
C SER A 551 -3.89 -8.08 20.08
N VAL A 552 -4.59 -7.55 19.07
CA VAL A 552 -5.81 -8.15 18.51
C VAL A 552 -5.47 -9.46 17.80
N THR A 553 -4.39 -9.47 17.02
CA THR A 553 -3.93 -10.69 16.34
C THR A 553 -3.41 -11.72 17.34
N LEU A 554 -2.64 -11.31 18.34
CA LEU A 554 -2.19 -12.20 19.42
C LEU A 554 -3.37 -12.81 20.19
N ALA A 555 -4.37 -12.01 20.57
CA ALA A 555 -5.55 -12.51 21.26
C ALA A 555 -6.37 -13.47 20.40
N ARG A 556 -6.48 -13.22 19.08
CA ARG A 556 -7.14 -14.11 18.13
C ARG A 556 -6.41 -15.45 18.05
N ASP A 557 -5.11 -15.42 17.78
CA ASP A 557 -4.29 -16.60 17.56
C ASP A 557 -4.15 -17.45 18.84
N LEU A 558 -4.22 -16.83 20.03
CA LEU A 558 -4.23 -17.58 21.30
C LEU A 558 -5.59 -18.21 21.63
N ARG A 559 -6.71 -17.65 21.13
CA ARG A 559 -8.06 -18.21 21.33
C ARG A 559 -8.33 -19.38 20.39
N ASP A 560 -7.83 -19.29 19.16
CA ASP A 560 -7.92 -20.34 18.15
C ASP A 560 -6.56 -20.58 17.49
N PRO A 561 -5.66 -21.37 18.13
CA PRO A 561 -4.30 -21.55 17.64
C PRO A 561 -4.22 -22.38 16.35
N LEU A 562 -5.21 -23.23 16.08
CA LEU A 562 -5.23 -24.06 14.88
C LEU A 562 -5.58 -23.24 13.63
N ALA A 563 -6.32 -22.14 13.77
CA ALA A 563 -6.60 -21.21 12.66
C ALA A 563 -5.31 -20.62 12.05
N ALA A 564 -4.19 -20.58 12.79
CA ALA A 564 -2.90 -20.14 12.25
C ALA A 564 -2.36 -21.02 11.11
N LEU A 565 -2.85 -22.27 10.99
CA LEU A 565 -2.50 -23.19 9.91
C LEU A 565 -3.36 -23.02 8.66
N THR A 566 -4.50 -22.33 8.78
CA THR A 566 -5.44 -22.05 7.69
C THR A 566 -5.43 -20.56 7.39
N PRO A 567 -4.39 -20.04 6.71
CA PRO A 567 -4.37 -18.64 6.30
C PRO A 567 -5.62 -18.35 5.48
N ALA A 568 -6.35 -17.29 5.82
CA ALA A 568 -7.54 -16.93 5.08
C ALA A 568 -7.14 -16.56 3.63
N ALA A 569 -7.76 -17.25 2.68
CA ALA A 569 -7.62 -16.96 1.26
C ALA A 569 -8.77 -16.02 0.85
N GLY A 570 -8.49 -14.72 0.79
CA GLY A 570 -9.35 -13.77 0.08
C GLY A 570 -8.95 -13.69 -1.39
N PRO A 571 -9.82 -13.18 -2.28
CA PRO A 571 -9.45 -12.91 -3.67
C PRO A 571 -8.19 -12.04 -3.73
N GLY A 572 -7.13 -12.52 -4.38
CA GLY A 572 -5.90 -11.76 -4.62
C GLY A 572 -4.95 -11.53 -3.44
N VAL A 573 -5.32 -11.85 -2.18
CA VAL A 573 -4.44 -11.65 -1.00
C VAL A 573 -4.36 -12.90 -0.13
N GLN A 574 -3.26 -13.64 -0.23
CA GLN A 574 -2.98 -14.76 0.68
C GLN A 574 -2.56 -14.21 2.05
N THR A 575 -3.44 -14.32 3.05
CA THR A 575 -3.19 -13.73 4.38
C THR A 575 -2.48 -14.72 5.30
N GLY A 576 -1.14 -14.67 5.27
CA GLY A 576 -0.29 -15.36 6.24
C GLY A 576 0.42 -16.61 5.73
N SER A 577 1.39 -17.09 6.51
CA SER A 577 2.21 -18.25 6.14
C SER A 577 1.88 -19.48 6.99
N VAL A 578 1.53 -20.60 6.34
CA VAL A 578 1.37 -21.91 7.01
C VAL A 578 2.65 -22.31 7.78
N ARG A 579 3.82 -21.96 7.25
CA ARG A 579 5.11 -22.21 7.93
C ARG A 579 5.22 -21.43 9.24
N LEU A 580 4.74 -20.19 9.27
CA LEU A 580 4.70 -19.39 10.49
C LEU A 580 3.60 -19.89 11.45
N GLY A 581 2.50 -20.44 10.94
CA GLY A 581 1.51 -21.15 11.74
C GLY A 581 2.10 -22.34 12.49
N TRP A 582 2.87 -23.19 11.80
CA TRP A 582 3.61 -24.29 12.46
C TRP A 582 4.66 -23.78 13.46
N ALA A 583 5.39 -22.71 13.12
CA ALA A 583 6.35 -22.11 14.04
C ALA A 583 5.66 -21.56 15.30
N PHE A 584 4.48 -20.94 15.16
CA PHE A 584 3.67 -20.46 16.26
C PHE A 584 3.19 -21.61 17.15
N LEU A 585 2.62 -22.68 16.57
CA LEU A 585 2.19 -23.85 17.33
C LEU A 585 3.36 -24.51 18.07
N GLY A 586 4.52 -24.62 17.42
CA GLY A 586 5.74 -25.12 18.05
C GLY A 586 6.20 -24.25 19.23
N ALA A 587 6.18 -22.92 19.06
CA ALA A 587 6.52 -21.97 20.12
C ALA A 587 5.51 -22.02 21.28
N LEU A 588 4.21 -22.15 20.97
CA LEU A 588 3.14 -22.26 21.95
C LEU A 588 3.23 -23.58 22.74
N ALA A 589 3.51 -24.69 22.06
CA ALA A 589 3.75 -25.98 22.70
C ALA A 589 4.98 -25.93 23.62
N LEU A 590 6.08 -25.31 23.16
CA LEU A 590 7.28 -25.10 23.98
C LEU A 590 6.96 -24.24 25.22
N LEU A 591 6.25 -23.13 25.04
CA LEU A 591 5.81 -22.25 26.13
C LEU A 591 4.98 -23.04 27.15
N THR A 592 4.04 -23.84 26.67
CA THR A 592 3.15 -24.66 27.52
C THR A 592 3.94 -25.69 28.31
N LEU A 593 4.86 -26.40 27.67
CA LEU A 593 5.73 -27.38 28.33
C LEU A 593 6.61 -26.74 29.39
N LEU A 594 7.19 -25.57 29.10
CA LEU A 594 8.03 -24.83 30.05
C LEU A 594 7.20 -24.25 31.21
N ALA A 595 5.98 -23.78 30.95
CA ALA A 595 5.07 -23.29 31.98
C ALA A 595 4.62 -24.43 32.91
N LEU A 596 4.24 -25.58 32.36
CA LEU A 596 3.94 -26.79 33.14
C LEU A 596 5.13 -27.23 33.99
N SER A 597 6.36 -27.01 33.49
CA SER A 597 7.57 -27.34 34.25
C SER A 597 7.68 -26.55 35.56
N LEU A 598 7.03 -25.39 35.71
CA LEU A 598 7.02 -24.61 36.94
C LEU A 598 6.22 -25.28 38.07
N LEU A 599 5.16 -26.00 37.69
CA LEU A 599 4.26 -26.70 38.62
C LEU A 599 4.88 -28.00 39.14
N ILE A 600 5.84 -28.56 38.42
CA ILE A 600 6.49 -29.82 38.78
C ILE A 600 7.64 -29.52 39.77
N PRO A 601 7.65 -30.16 40.96
CA PRO A 601 8.71 -29.97 41.93
C PRO A 601 10.04 -30.52 41.41
N ARG A 602 11.15 -29.91 41.86
CA ARG A 602 12.49 -30.36 41.49
C ARG A 602 12.74 -31.77 42.03
N PRO A 603 13.41 -32.66 41.28
CA PRO A 603 13.85 -33.95 41.80
C PRO A 603 14.71 -33.77 43.05
N ALA A 604 14.52 -34.59 44.09
CA ALA A 604 15.33 -34.51 45.31
C ALA A 604 16.84 -34.67 45.02
N SER A 605 17.17 -35.47 44.01
CA SER A 605 18.54 -35.65 43.49
C SER A 605 19.17 -34.38 42.92
N ALA A 606 18.39 -33.34 42.61
CA ALA A 606 18.89 -32.06 42.12
C ALA A 606 19.78 -31.34 43.15
N ALA A 607 19.65 -31.64 44.45
CA ALA A 607 20.56 -31.13 45.48
C ALA A 607 22.02 -31.59 45.26
N ARG A 608 22.23 -32.75 44.62
CA ARG A 608 23.57 -33.27 44.26
C ARG A 608 24.18 -32.59 43.04
N GLN A 609 23.46 -31.65 42.41
CA GLN A 609 23.89 -30.99 41.19
C GLN A 609 25.06 -30.03 41.46
N GLY A 610 26.27 -30.46 41.11
CA GLY A 610 27.45 -29.62 41.08
C GLY A 610 27.54 -28.73 39.83
N ARG A 611 28.65 -28.01 39.69
CA ARG A 611 29.05 -27.33 38.44
C ARG A 611 30.15 -28.14 37.76
N PRO A 612 29.81 -29.13 36.91
CA PRO A 612 30.82 -29.93 36.22
C PRO A 612 31.65 -29.05 35.26
N ALA A 613 32.84 -29.51 34.88
CA ALA A 613 33.72 -28.78 33.97
C ALA A 613 33.01 -28.38 32.66
N GLY A 614 32.21 -29.30 32.10
CA GLY A 614 31.41 -29.02 30.90
C GLY A 614 30.39 -27.89 31.09
N TYR A 615 29.78 -27.75 32.28
CA TYR A 615 28.88 -26.63 32.57
C TYR A 615 29.65 -25.31 32.73
N ARG A 616 30.84 -25.33 33.34
CA ARG A 616 31.68 -24.13 33.44
C ARG A 616 32.14 -23.65 32.06
N LEU A 617 32.49 -24.58 31.17
CA LEU A 617 32.83 -24.26 29.78
C LEU A 617 31.62 -23.68 29.04
N ALA A 618 30.45 -24.33 29.13
CA ALA A 618 29.22 -23.83 28.53
C ALA A 618 28.84 -22.43 29.04
N ALA A 619 29.00 -22.18 30.35
CA ALA A 619 28.74 -20.88 30.97
C ALA A 619 29.65 -19.74 30.48
N LEU A 620 30.89 -20.07 30.10
CA LEU A 620 31.83 -19.11 29.52
C LEU A 620 31.55 -18.88 28.03
N LEU A 621 31.25 -19.94 27.28
CA LEU A 621 30.97 -19.86 25.83
C LEU A 621 29.60 -19.26 25.52
N LEU A 622 28.63 -19.42 26.42
CA LEU A 622 27.24 -18.97 26.28
C LEU A 622 26.93 -17.95 27.39
N PRO A 623 27.22 -16.66 27.16
CA PRO A 623 26.99 -15.60 28.14
C PRO A 623 25.59 -15.58 28.74
N GLY A 624 25.50 -15.26 30.03
CA GLY A 624 24.24 -15.12 30.75
C GLY A 624 23.61 -16.44 31.23
N THR A 625 23.95 -17.58 30.63
CA THR A 625 23.35 -18.89 30.97
C THR A 625 23.59 -19.35 32.41
N ALA A 626 24.72 -18.98 33.02
CA ALA A 626 25.05 -19.31 34.41
C ALA A 626 24.49 -18.33 35.45
N LEU A 627 23.87 -17.25 34.99
CA LEU A 627 23.38 -16.15 35.83
C LEU A 627 21.86 -15.96 35.67
N LEU A 628 21.16 -16.93 35.09
CA LEU A 628 19.71 -16.86 34.80
C LEU A 628 18.82 -16.68 36.03
N GLU A 629 19.30 -17.01 37.24
CA GLU A 629 18.58 -16.71 38.49
C GLU A 629 18.54 -15.19 38.80
N GLY A 630 19.48 -14.41 38.25
CA GLY A 630 19.54 -12.96 38.44
C GLY A 630 19.03 -12.20 37.22
N ALA A 631 18.53 -10.98 37.45
CA ALA A 631 18.01 -10.09 36.39
C ALA A 631 19.02 -9.87 35.23
N TRP A 632 20.32 -9.86 35.54
CA TRP A 632 21.39 -9.63 34.57
C TRP A 632 21.71 -10.83 33.66
N GLY A 633 21.37 -12.06 34.06
CA GLY A 633 21.65 -13.24 33.24
C GLY A 633 20.85 -13.26 31.94
N GLY A 634 19.57 -12.91 32.02
CA GLY A 634 18.72 -12.75 30.84
C GLY A 634 19.20 -11.63 29.91
N VAL A 635 19.64 -10.50 30.47
CA VAL A 635 20.17 -9.36 29.70
C VAL A 635 21.42 -9.76 28.93
N LEU A 636 22.40 -10.40 29.57
CA LEU A 636 23.63 -10.86 28.92
C LEU A 636 23.35 -11.91 27.85
N LEU A 637 22.42 -12.85 28.13
CA LEU A 637 22.03 -13.88 27.17
C LEU A 637 21.36 -13.31 25.93
N LEU A 638 20.43 -12.37 26.11
CA LEU A 638 19.75 -11.70 25.01
C LEU A 638 20.69 -10.77 24.22
N ALA A 639 21.59 -10.04 24.89
CA ALA A 639 22.59 -9.21 24.24
C ALA A 639 23.54 -10.04 23.36
N TRP A 640 24.03 -11.17 23.89
CA TRP A 640 24.84 -12.13 23.13
C TRP A 640 24.08 -12.70 21.93
N ALA A 641 22.85 -13.17 22.15
CA ALA A 641 22.04 -13.77 21.10
C ALA A 641 21.65 -12.77 20.01
N ALA A 642 21.35 -11.52 20.38
CA ALA A 642 21.04 -10.45 19.43
C ALA A 642 22.26 -10.04 18.61
N ALA A 643 23.45 -9.94 19.22
CA ALA A 643 24.68 -9.66 18.50
C ALA A 643 25.01 -10.76 17.48
N LEU A 644 24.88 -12.04 17.87
CA LEU A 644 25.06 -13.17 16.96
C LEU A 644 24.01 -13.20 15.83
N ALA A 645 22.73 -12.97 16.16
CA ALA A 645 21.66 -12.91 15.18
C ALA A 645 21.89 -11.78 14.16
N GLY A 646 22.40 -10.63 14.60
CA GLY A 646 22.73 -9.49 13.74
C GLY A 646 23.94 -9.73 12.83
N LEU A 647 24.92 -10.53 13.28
CA LEU A 647 26.11 -10.90 12.50
C LEU A 647 25.86 -12.11 11.57
N ALA A 648 24.80 -12.88 11.80
CA ALA A 648 24.48 -14.09 11.03
C ALA A 648 24.43 -13.90 9.49
N PRO A 649 23.96 -12.76 8.93
CA PRO A 649 24.01 -12.52 7.49
C PRO A 649 25.42 -12.53 6.90
N LEU A 650 26.44 -12.04 7.63
CA LEU A 650 27.83 -12.03 7.15
C LEU A 650 28.40 -13.45 6.97
N ALA A 651 27.91 -14.40 7.77
CA ALA A 651 28.30 -15.81 7.69
C ALA A 651 27.48 -16.59 6.65
N GLY A 652 26.55 -15.95 5.93
CA GLY A 652 25.64 -16.61 4.99
C GLY A 652 24.59 -17.51 5.65
N LEU A 653 24.48 -17.49 6.98
CA LEU A 653 23.54 -18.31 7.76
C LEU A 653 22.09 -17.85 7.58
N THR A 654 21.90 -16.56 7.28
CA THR A 654 20.58 -15.97 7.02
C THR A 654 20.62 -15.09 5.78
N ARG A 655 19.50 -15.02 5.07
CA ARG A 655 19.36 -14.24 3.82
C ARG A 655 18.27 -13.18 3.89
N PHE A 656 17.77 -12.86 5.08
CA PHE A 656 16.73 -11.85 5.25
C PHE A 656 17.35 -10.48 5.56
N GLY A 657 16.71 -9.41 5.10
CA GLY A 657 17.10 -8.04 5.45
C GLY A 657 17.05 -7.84 6.96
N THR A 658 18.07 -7.20 7.53
CA THR A 658 18.12 -6.91 8.96
C THR A 658 18.04 -5.40 9.18
N PRO A 659 17.34 -4.93 10.23
CA PRO A 659 17.35 -3.50 10.56
C PRO A 659 18.75 -3.00 10.94
N LEU A 660 19.62 -3.91 11.38
CA LEU A 660 21.03 -3.68 11.67
C LEU A 660 21.87 -4.32 10.57
N ASP A 661 22.04 -3.63 9.44
CA ASP A 661 22.81 -4.15 8.31
C ASP A 661 24.30 -4.30 8.69
N PRO A 662 24.82 -5.54 8.83
CA PRO A 662 26.19 -5.77 9.27
C PRO A 662 27.22 -5.57 8.15
N THR A 663 26.78 -5.31 6.91
CA THR A 663 27.70 -4.91 5.83
C THR A 663 28.21 -3.49 6.04
N GLN A 664 27.47 -2.64 6.76
CA GLN A 664 27.90 -1.31 7.13
C GLN A 664 28.98 -1.37 8.22
N PRO A 665 30.15 -0.72 8.03
CA PRO A 665 31.27 -0.81 8.97
C PRO A 665 30.92 -0.38 10.40
N GLY A 666 30.10 0.67 10.56
CA GLY A 666 29.67 1.17 11.87
C GLY A 666 28.82 0.16 12.64
N THR A 667 27.78 -0.37 11.99
CA THR A 667 26.90 -1.40 12.56
C THR A 667 27.67 -2.67 12.92
N ARG A 668 28.55 -3.13 12.02
CA ARG A 668 29.41 -4.29 12.28
C ARG A 668 30.28 -4.09 13.52
N THR A 669 30.92 -2.93 13.63
CA THR A 669 31.78 -2.60 14.77
C THR A 669 30.97 -2.54 16.07
N ALA A 670 29.77 -1.95 16.04
CA ALA A 670 28.87 -1.92 17.19
C ALA A 670 28.44 -3.32 17.64
N LEU A 671 28.07 -4.21 16.72
CA LEU A 671 27.68 -5.59 17.03
C LEU A 671 28.85 -6.41 17.61
N LEU A 672 30.05 -6.28 17.04
CA LEU A 672 31.26 -6.94 17.56
C LEU A 672 31.65 -6.40 18.94
N THR A 673 31.52 -5.08 19.14
CA THR A 673 31.79 -4.45 20.44
C THR A 673 30.79 -4.92 21.49
N LEU A 674 29.49 -4.98 21.16
CA LEU A 674 28.46 -5.53 22.03
C LEU A 674 28.78 -6.97 22.43
N LEU A 675 29.21 -7.80 21.47
CA LEU A 675 29.60 -9.18 21.73
C LEU A 675 30.80 -9.25 22.69
N ALA A 676 31.86 -8.48 22.42
CA ALA A 676 33.06 -8.43 23.26
C ALA A 676 32.77 -7.97 24.69
N VAL A 677 31.99 -6.90 24.86
CA VAL A 677 31.56 -6.39 26.17
C VAL A 677 30.71 -7.42 26.90
N THR A 678 29.79 -8.09 26.21
CA THR A 678 28.94 -9.14 26.80
C THR A 678 29.78 -10.31 27.33
N TYR A 679 30.78 -10.75 26.58
CA TYR A 679 31.73 -11.78 27.04
C TYR A 679 32.57 -11.31 28.23
N ALA A 680 33.08 -10.08 28.20
CA ALA A 680 33.88 -9.54 29.30
C ALA A 680 33.09 -9.46 30.61
N LEU A 681 31.86 -8.90 30.55
CA LEU A 681 30.95 -8.81 31.70
C LEU A 681 30.55 -10.19 32.21
N ASN A 682 30.22 -11.12 31.31
CA ASN A 682 29.89 -12.49 31.68
C ASN A 682 31.06 -13.18 32.39
N THR A 683 32.27 -13.08 31.86
CA THR A 683 33.47 -13.67 32.46
C THR A 683 33.74 -13.09 33.85
N ALA A 684 33.67 -11.76 34.00
CA ALA A 684 33.86 -11.11 35.30
C ALA A 684 32.81 -11.55 36.33
N ALA A 685 31.53 -11.55 35.94
CA ALA A 685 30.43 -11.97 36.80
C ALA A 685 30.53 -13.47 37.17
N PHE A 686 30.92 -14.31 36.21
CA PHE A 686 31.12 -15.74 36.42
C PHE A 686 32.27 -16.04 37.38
N ILE A 687 33.44 -15.39 37.18
CA ILE A 687 34.59 -15.50 38.09
C ILE A 687 34.20 -15.04 39.49
N GLY A 688 33.52 -13.90 39.62
CA GLY A 688 33.04 -13.40 40.91
C GLY A 688 32.07 -14.37 41.60
N ALA A 689 31.18 -15.01 40.84
CA ALA A 689 30.29 -16.04 41.36
C ALA A 689 31.04 -17.30 41.84
N GLU A 690 32.05 -17.76 41.11
CA GLU A 690 32.83 -18.93 41.49
C GLU A 690 33.74 -18.65 42.70
N LEU A 691 34.34 -17.45 42.78
CA LEU A 691 35.12 -16.99 43.93
C LEU A 691 34.28 -16.89 45.21
N ARG A 692 33.07 -16.31 45.13
CA ARG A 692 32.16 -16.27 46.29
C ARG A 692 31.82 -17.67 46.80
N ARG A 693 31.58 -18.61 45.89
CA ARG A 693 31.25 -19.99 46.24
C ARG A 693 32.42 -20.73 46.88
N THR A 694 33.63 -20.57 46.36
CA THR A 694 34.83 -21.17 46.98
C THR A 694 35.08 -20.61 48.37
N ARG A 695 34.90 -19.29 48.58
CA ARG A 695 35.00 -18.66 49.91
C ARG A 695 33.94 -19.18 50.87
N TRP A 696 32.70 -19.34 50.43
CA TRP A 696 31.62 -19.88 51.26
C TRP A 696 31.89 -21.34 51.69
N ARG A 697 32.32 -22.19 50.74
CA ARG A 697 32.74 -23.57 51.05
C ARG A 697 33.93 -23.65 52.02
N ARG A 698 34.89 -22.73 51.90
CA ARG A 698 36.02 -22.66 52.83
C ARG A 698 35.58 -22.27 54.24
N ARG A 699 34.60 -21.36 54.38
CA ARG A 699 34.06 -20.95 55.69
C ARG A 699 33.25 -22.04 56.37
N GLU A 700 32.46 -22.82 55.62
CA GLU A 700 31.74 -23.97 56.19
C GLU A 700 32.67 -25.16 56.52
N GLY A 701 33.76 -25.33 55.76
CA GLY A 701 34.74 -26.39 56.01
C GLY A 701 35.75 -26.11 57.14
N THR A 702 35.75 -24.92 57.73
CA THR A 702 36.61 -24.54 58.87
C THR A 702 35.84 -24.40 60.19
N GLY A 703 34.55 -24.74 60.22
CA GLY A 703 33.66 -24.61 61.39
C GLY A 703 33.08 -25.91 61.92
N GLY A 704 33.61 -27.07 61.50
CA GLY A 704 33.37 -28.38 62.10
C GLY A 704 34.70 -29.03 62.39
#